data_AF-A0A5N6ULB7-F1
#
_entry.id   AF-A0A5N6ULB7-F1
#
_cell.length_a   1.000
_cell.length_b   1.000
_cell.length_c   1.000
_cell.angle_alpha   90.00
_cell.angle_beta   90.00
_cell.angle_gamma   90.00
#
_symmetry.space_group_name_H-M   'P 1'
#
loop_
_entity.id
_entity.type
_entity.pdbx_description
1 polymer ?
#
loop_
_entity_poly.entity_id
_entity_poly.type
_entity_poly.pdbx_seq_one_letter_code
_entity_poly.pdbx_strand_id
1 'polypeptide(L)'
;MKELEQKIDAEKKSNAKSKEDGTKIQQTINKLNRQLAEEAIEFDADWYNEKIREKRREMRDFEDKANQIKDRRRPLHEALKEKTDKVKELELHLQRLDSQSGRQEEKLKQLSHDSYKAYQWIQANQDKFEKEVFGPPVVTCSVKDPKYADAIESLFQRNDFIAFTVQSRNDFRTLQRELNIGQKLHEISIKTSSVPLESFGPPRSEDEIRKLGFDGWAKDFINGPDPVIATLCSENRLNQTPIGRRNMTDEEFRRMEQGPVSSWVSGKQSYQVARRKEYGPSATSTRVRQVRPAKVWTSQPLDASAKQDLVQDIQVLKGEMRELQEKIDMERANLLQLGRDHDECERERLELEREKSEKQTALTNYRAIPERIRQQELRMRDIQKIFRDVKTRVLDIRSQQDQLSIEKAEATLEYANAVEHLRVLHEELIKLKIRYIEAFSDVEILKDRNTEHRDRLEAKNNELKDANEEMKTMSVAVKEMMKQANKVVQLSQRQPDLAALLSTLVDHTVDQLEADIDSEKARLELTHGGSSNIIKEFEEREKQIQKLRGKLSDFEAQLAEYDHAINEIRGKWEPKLDEIIKSISDAFSDSFARIGCAGQVTLDKAEDETGADGEPGGSDFDQWSIQIHVKFREHENLSLLDSHRQSGGERAVSTIFYLMALQSLSASPFRVVDEINQGMDPRNERMVHGRLVDIACAPSENGGGGQYFLITPKLLSGLVYKPGMRVLCIYSGEHMPKDYEQLDFGQAVRRMRAIRDRGRAVEDPTQRSNGHIDVHA
;
A
#
# COMPACT_ATOMS: atom_id res chain seq x y z
N MET A 1 9.17 27.19 -52.43
CA MET A 1 8.18 27.95 -51.62
C MET A 1 7.81 27.25 -50.32
N LYS A 2 6.83 26.33 -50.25
CA LYS A 2 6.32 25.76 -48.97
C LYS A 2 7.40 25.27 -47.99
N GLU A 3 8.45 24.60 -48.47
CA GLU A 3 9.55 24.15 -47.62
C GLU A 3 10.37 25.30 -46.99
N LEU A 4 10.57 26.40 -47.71
CA LEU A 4 11.28 27.58 -47.19
C LEU A 4 10.44 28.29 -46.13
N GLU A 5 9.13 28.33 -46.33
CA GLU A 5 8.14 28.84 -45.38
C GLU A 5 8.11 28.00 -44.09
N GLN A 6 8.14 26.67 -44.22
CA GLN A 6 8.32 25.74 -43.09
C GLN A 6 9.68 25.92 -42.38
N LYS A 7 10.78 26.15 -43.11
CA LYS A 7 12.10 26.45 -42.51
C LYS A 7 12.10 27.76 -41.73
N ILE A 8 11.46 28.81 -42.26
CA ILE A 8 11.27 30.09 -41.56
C ILE A 8 10.48 29.88 -40.26
N ASP A 9 9.40 29.10 -40.28
CA ASP A 9 8.60 28.82 -39.08
C ASP A 9 9.29 27.87 -38.09
N ALA A 10 10.15 26.96 -38.54
CA ALA A 10 11.01 26.16 -37.69
C ALA A 10 12.04 27.03 -36.94
N GLU A 11 12.71 27.96 -37.62
CA GLU A 11 13.64 28.93 -37.00
C GLU A 11 12.92 29.85 -35.99
N LYS A 12 11.73 30.36 -36.33
CA LYS A 12 10.89 31.13 -35.38
C LYS A 12 10.52 30.31 -34.14
N LYS A 13 10.08 29.06 -34.30
CA LYS A 13 9.68 28.17 -33.20
C LYS A 13 10.87 27.79 -32.31
N SER A 14 12.02 27.48 -32.91
CA SER A 14 13.27 27.20 -32.19
C SER A 14 13.68 28.38 -31.30
N ASN A 15 13.65 29.60 -31.85
CA ASN A 15 14.03 30.82 -31.14
C ASN A 15 12.94 31.35 -30.15
N ALA A 16 11.75 30.76 -30.11
CA ALA A 16 10.67 31.20 -29.22
C ALA A 16 11.07 31.04 -27.74
N LYS A 17 11.73 29.93 -27.39
CA LYS A 17 12.21 29.67 -26.02
C LYS A 17 13.27 30.68 -25.60
N SER A 18 14.25 30.96 -26.46
CA SER A 18 15.29 31.99 -26.22
C SER A 18 14.70 33.40 -26.06
N LYS A 19 13.53 33.69 -26.66
CA LYS A 19 12.79 34.94 -26.41
C LYS A 19 12.25 35.00 -24.99
N GLU A 20 11.62 33.92 -24.53
CA GLU A 20 11.03 33.83 -23.20
C GLU A 20 12.12 33.89 -22.12
N ASP A 21 13.21 33.13 -22.29
CA ASP A 21 14.36 33.14 -21.40
C ASP A 21 15.06 34.52 -21.37
N GLY A 22 15.16 35.20 -22.51
CA GLY A 22 15.62 36.59 -22.58
C GLY A 22 14.75 37.54 -21.75
N THR A 23 13.41 37.45 -21.84
CA THR A 23 12.52 38.29 -21.02
C THR A 23 12.61 37.98 -19.52
N LYS A 24 12.74 36.71 -19.13
CA LYS A 24 12.96 36.30 -17.72
C LYS A 24 14.28 36.82 -17.18
N ILE A 25 15.35 36.78 -17.97
CA ILE A 25 16.66 37.31 -17.59
C ILE A 25 16.60 38.83 -17.43
N GLN A 26 15.94 39.57 -18.33
CA GLN A 26 15.75 41.02 -18.17
C GLN A 26 14.94 41.37 -16.91
N GLN A 27 13.86 40.63 -16.62
CA GLN A 27 13.08 40.80 -15.38
C GLN A 27 13.94 40.51 -14.13
N THR A 28 14.82 39.50 -14.20
CA THR A 28 15.74 39.13 -13.12
C THR A 28 16.79 40.23 -12.87
N ILE A 29 17.40 40.78 -13.94
CA ILE A 29 18.31 41.93 -13.86
C ILE A 29 17.60 43.13 -13.25
N ASN A 30 16.39 43.45 -13.72
CA ASN A 30 15.60 44.57 -13.22
C ASN A 30 15.22 44.39 -11.73
N LYS A 31 14.98 43.16 -11.26
CA LYS A 31 14.73 42.86 -9.85
C LYS A 31 15.99 43.03 -9.01
N LEU A 32 17.11 42.45 -9.44
CA LEU A 32 18.40 42.57 -8.74
C LEU A 32 18.87 44.02 -8.64
N ASN A 33 18.69 44.83 -9.70
CA ASN A 33 19.01 46.25 -9.69
C ASN A 33 18.16 47.06 -8.71
N ARG A 34 16.90 46.65 -8.44
CA ARG A 34 16.08 47.27 -7.38
C ARG A 34 16.59 46.90 -5.99
N GLN A 35 16.93 45.63 -5.78
CA GLN A 35 17.50 45.15 -4.51
C GLN A 35 18.93 45.69 -4.23
N LEU A 36 19.60 46.26 -5.24
CA LEU A 36 20.86 46.99 -5.10
C LEU A 36 20.67 48.50 -4.83
N ALA A 37 19.44 49.01 -5.00
CA ALA A 37 19.07 50.40 -4.74
C ALA A 37 18.33 50.58 -3.39
N GLU A 38 17.99 49.47 -2.72
CA GLU A 38 17.57 49.43 -1.32
C GLU A 38 18.82 49.57 -0.43
N GLU A 39 18.74 50.33 0.69
CA GLU A 39 19.91 50.66 1.50
C GLU A 39 20.59 49.44 2.14
N ALA A 40 21.91 49.48 2.24
CA ALA A 40 22.70 48.38 2.79
C ALA A 40 22.49 48.27 4.32
N ILE A 41 22.07 47.09 4.77
CA ILE A 41 21.83 46.81 6.19
C ILE A 41 23.13 46.97 6.99
N GLU A 42 23.12 47.90 7.95
CA GLU A 42 24.19 48.04 8.93
C GLU A 42 24.25 46.81 9.85
N PHE A 43 25.44 46.22 9.97
CA PHE A 43 25.67 45.02 10.77
C PHE A 43 27.07 45.05 11.38
N ASP A 44 27.12 45.30 12.69
CA ASP A 44 28.31 45.13 13.52
C ASP A 44 28.35 43.69 14.05
N ALA A 45 29.29 42.88 13.57
CA ALA A 45 29.45 41.50 14.00
C ALA A 45 29.98 41.38 15.43
N ASP A 46 30.77 42.34 15.90
CA ASP A 46 31.49 42.28 17.17
C ASP A 46 30.64 42.76 18.35
N TRP A 47 29.75 43.72 18.12
CA TRP A 47 28.71 44.08 19.09
C TRP A 47 27.84 42.86 19.45
N TYR A 48 27.32 42.14 18.45
CA TYR A 48 26.56 40.90 18.69
C TYR A 48 27.42 39.82 19.35
N ASN A 49 28.69 39.65 18.93
CA ASN A 49 29.60 38.69 19.56
C ASN A 49 29.77 38.93 21.07
N GLU A 50 29.96 40.17 21.51
CA GLU A 50 30.20 40.46 22.93
C GLU A 50 28.91 40.38 23.77
N LYS A 51 27.76 40.81 23.24
CA LYS A 51 26.45 40.63 23.91
C LYS A 51 26.10 39.15 24.11
N ILE A 52 26.38 38.30 23.12
CA ILE A 52 26.23 36.85 23.25
C ILE A 52 27.19 36.26 24.31
N ARG A 53 28.42 36.77 24.42
CA ARG A 53 29.39 36.36 25.46
C ARG A 53 29.02 36.82 26.88
N GLU A 54 28.36 37.97 27.00
CA GLU A 54 27.81 38.50 28.26
C GLU A 54 26.70 37.57 28.79
N LYS A 55 25.68 37.26 27.98
CA LYS A 55 24.63 36.30 28.35
C LYS A 55 25.17 34.89 28.64
N ARG A 56 26.16 34.42 27.88
CA ARG A 56 26.89 33.16 28.17
C ARG A 56 27.75 33.20 29.44
N ARG A 57 27.93 34.34 30.12
CA ARG A 57 28.51 34.42 31.48
C ARG A 57 27.39 34.34 32.53
N GLU A 58 26.36 35.17 32.39
CA GLU A 58 25.18 35.20 33.27
C GLU A 58 24.56 33.80 33.50
N MET A 59 24.35 33.01 32.45
CA MET A 59 23.79 31.64 32.57
C MET A 59 24.67 30.71 33.43
N ARG A 60 26.00 30.78 33.33
CA ARG A 60 26.91 29.95 34.13
C ARG A 60 26.89 30.36 35.59
N ASP A 61 26.81 31.67 35.87
CA ASP A 61 26.63 32.17 37.23
C ASP A 61 25.31 31.69 37.85
N PHE A 62 24.24 31.48 37.05
CA PHE A 62 22.99 30.87 37.53
C PHE A 62 23.13 29.36 37.75
N GLU A 63 23.79 28.63 36.84
CA GLU A 63 24.05 27.18 36.98
C GLU A 63 24.87 26.85 38.23
N ASP A 64 25.95 27.61 38.50
CA ASP A 64 26.78 27.43 39.69
C ASP A 64 26.02 27.72 40.99
N LYS A 65 25.19 28.78 41.03
CA LYS A 65 24.31 29.07 42.17
C LYS A 65 23.28 27.93 42.39
N ALA A 66 22.67 27.44 41.31
CA ALA A 66 21.71 26.34 41.38
C ALA A 66 22.37 25.04 41.87
N ASN A 67 23.61 24.76 41.47
CA ASN A 67 24.34 23.58 41.95
C ASN A 67 24.71 23.68 43.43
N GLN A 68 25.19 24.84 43.90
CA GLN A 68 25.44 25.09 45.33
C GLN A 68 24.19 24.87 46.20
N ILE A 69 23.00 25.25 45.72
CA ILE A 69 21.74 25.02 46.44
C ILE A 69 21.34 23.54 46.43
N LYS A 70 21.53 22.80 45.32
CA LYS A 70 21.29 21.34 45.26
C LYS A 70 22.13 20.60 46.31
N ASP A 71 23.40 20.94 46.45
CA ASP A 71 24.29 20.29 47.42
C ASP A 71 23.92 20.65 48.88
N ARG A 72 23.52 21.89 49.17
CA ARG A 72 22.99 22.29 50.49
C ARG A 72 21.70 21.55 50.86
N ARG A 73 20.84 21.24 49.88
CA ARG A 73 19.57 20.55 50.11
C ARG A 73 19.75 19.06 50.44
N ARG A 74 20.83 18.40 50.01
CA ARG A 74 21.10 16.97 50.25
C ARG A 74 21.03 16.57 51.74
N PRO A 75 21.87 17.12 52.65
CA PRO A 75 21.86 16.72 54.06
C PRO A 75 20.54 17.04 54.78
N LEU A 76 19.79 18.05 54.33
CA LEU A 76 18.47 18.36 54.90
C LEU A 76 17.45 17.24 54.64
N HIS A 77 17.45 16.63 53.45
CA HIS A 77 16.55 15.51 53.13
C HIS A 77 16.97 14.22 53.88
N GLU A 78 18.27 14.01 54.07
CA GLU A 78 18.81 12.88 54.83
C GLU A 78 18.41 12.98 56.32
N ALA A 79 18.59 14.15 56.93
CA ALA A 79 18.15 14.43 58.30
C ALA A 79 16.62 14.32 58.46
N LEU A 80 15.83 14.86 57.51
CA LEU A 80 14.37 14.75 57.54
C LEU A 80 13.92 13.28 57.49
N LYS A 81 14.56 12.45 56.65
CA LYS A 81 14.28 11.02 56.56
C LYS A 81 14.59 10.29 57.88
N GLU A 82 15.77 10.52 58.47
CA GLU A 82 16.17 9.89 59.73
C GLU A 82 15.16 10.18 60.86
N LYS A 83 14.72 11.44 60.98
CA LYS A 83 13.70 11.85 61.95
C LYS A 83 12.33 11.23 61.64
N THR A 84 11.95 11.15 60.36
CA THR A 84 10.70 10.51 59.90
C THR A 84 10.63 9.03 60.27
N ASP A 85 11.73 8.29 60.09
CA ASP A 85 11.73 6.85 60.36
C ASP A 85 11.74 6.56 61.87
N LYS A 86 12.40 7.39 62.69
CA LYS A 86 12.33 7.33 64.17
C LYS A 86 10.92 7.57 64.71
N VAL A 87 10.15 8.50 64.14
CA VAL A 87 8.76 8.74 64.55
C VAL A 87 7.88 7.50 64.36
N LYS A 88 8.02 6.79 63.23
CA LYS A 88 7.25 5.56 62.94
C LYS A 88 7.53 4.45 63.96
N GLU A 89 8.78 4.30 64.38
CA GLU A 89 9.18 3.28 65.36
C GLU A 89 8.51 3.52 66.73
N LEU A 90 8.49 4.77 67.19
CA LEU A 90 7.83 5.16 68.44
C LEU A 90 6.30 5.02 68.37
N GLU A 91 5.68 5.37 67.23
CA GLU A 91 4.24 5.19 67.01
C GLU A 91 3.83 3.70 67.02
N LEU A 92 4.63 2.82 66.43
CA LEU A 92 4.42 1.36 66.46
C LEU A 92 4.61 0.77 67.86
N HIS A 93 5.53 1.31 68.67
CA HIS A 93 5.69 0.91 70.06
C HIS A 93 4.46 1.28 70.90
N LEU A 94 3.96 2.50 70.74
CA LEU A 94 2.77 3.03 71.44
C LEU A 94 1.53 2.16 71.23
N GLN A 95 1.29 1.68 70.00
CA GLN A 95 0.12 0.87 69.65
C GLN A 95 0.08 -0.51 70.34
N ARG A 96 1.24 -1.13 70.61
CA ARG A 96 1.29 -2.50 71.17
C ARG A 96 0.80 -2.55 72.64
N LEU A 97 1.08 -1.50 73.40
CA LEU A 97 0.77 -1.36 74.83
C LEU A 97 -0.74 -1.30 75.15
N ASP A 98 -1.58 -0.95 74.17
CA ASP A 98 -3.03 -0.83 74.36
C ASP A 98 -3.78 -2.17 74.28
N SER A 99 -3.12 -3.26 73.86
CA SER A 99 -3.73 -4.59 73.73
C SER A 99 -3.76 -5.38 75.06
N GLN A 100 -4.81 -6.19 75.28
CA GLN A 100 -4.90 -7.02 76.49
C GLN A 100 -3.85 -8.14 76.51
N SER A 101 -3.58 -8.77 75.36
CA SER A 101 -2.50 -9.76 75.20
C SER A 101 -1.14 -9.13 75.49
N GLY A 102 -0.84 -7.96 74.92
CA GLY A 102 0.40 -7.22 75.19
C GLY A 102 0.62 -6.91 76.67
N ARG A 103 -0.44 -6.67 77.45
CA ARG A 103 -0.34 -6.48 78.90
C ARG A 103 -0.01 -7.77 79.67
N GLN A 104 -0.46 -8.94 79.20
CA GLN A 104 -0.09 -10.23 79.79
C GLN A 104 1.32 -10.67 79.35
N GLU A 105 1.70 -10.38 78.12
CA GLU A 105 3.05 -10.60 77.59
C GLU A 105 4.09 -9.71 78.27
N GLU A 106 3.78 -8.43 78.53
CA GLU A 106 4.68 -7.54 79.28
C GLU A 106 4.80 -7.98 80.75
N LYS A 107 3.72 -8.47 81.38
CA LYS A 107 3.79 -9.14 82.70
C LYS A 107 4.67 -10.39 82.68
N LEU A 108 4.60 -11.21 81.61
CA LEU A 108 5.50 -12.36 81.45
C LEU A 108 6.96 -11.90 81.29
N LYS A 109 7.22 -10.86 80.50
CA LYS A 109 8.54 -10.24 80.30
C LYS A 109 9.13 -9.64 81.59
N GLN A 110 8.30 -9.09 82.47
CA GLN A 110 8.68 -8.66 83.82
C GLN A 110 8.95 -9.83 84.77
N LEU A 111 8.23 -10.96 84.64
CA LEU A 111 8.42 -12.16 85.46
C LEU A 111 9.65 -12.99 85.06
N SER A 112 9.91 -13.14 83.76
CA SER A 112 11.16 -13.64 83.20
C SER A 112 11.26 -13.33 81.70
N HIS A 113 12.34 -12.66 81.30
CA HIS A 113 12.62 -12.31 79.90
C HIS A 113 12.87 -13.55 79.02
N ASP A 114 13.44 -14.62 79.58
CA ASP A 114 13.64 -15.90 78.90
C ASP A 114 12.29 -16.57 78.59
N SER A 115 11.39 -16.61 79.56
CA SER A 115 10.05 -17.19 79.36
C SER A 115 9.22 -16.37 78.37
N TYR A 116 9.38 -15.05 78.29
CA TYR A 116 8.76 -14.24 77.23
C TYR A 116 9.28 -14.61 75.83
N LYS A 117 10.61 -14.73 75.65
CA LYS A 117 11.20 -15.19 74.38
C LYS A 117 10.74 -16.59 73.98
N ALA A 118 10.70 -17.51 74.95
CA ALA A 118 10.19 -18.86 74.73
C ALA A 118 8.72 -18.86 74.29
N TYR A 119 7.87 -18.04 74.91
CA TYR A 119 6.46 -17.94 74.56
C TYR A 119 6.25 -17.41 73.12
N GLN A 120 6.97 -16.35 72.74
CA GLN A 120 6.94 -15.83 71.35
C GLN A 120 7.45 -16.87 70.34
N TRP A 121 8.50 -17.61 70.68
CA TRP A 121 9.01 -18.67 69.82
C TRP A 121 8.00 -19.82 69.67
N ILE A 122 7.36 -20.27 70.75
CA ILE A 122 6.33 -21.33 70.72
C ILE A 122 5.14 -20.90 69.84
N GLN A 123 4.61 -19.69 70.02
CA GLN A 123 3.54 -19.15 69.16
C GLN A 123 3.89 -19.23 67.66
N ALA A 124 5.15 -18.98 67.29
CA ALA A 124 5.63 -18.99 65.92
C ALA A 124 6.12 -20.38 65.41
N ASN A 125 6.11 -21.41 66.26
CA ASN A 125 6.70 -22.75 65.98
C ASN A 125 5.81 -23.90 66.50
N GLN A 126 4.50 -23.66 66.67
CA GLN A 126 3.55 -24.62 67.22
C GLN A 126 3.35 -25.87 66.33
N ASP A 127 3.72 -25.76 65.06
CA ASP A 127 3.77 -26.84 64.05
C ASP A 127 4.79 -27.95 64.36
N LYS A 128 5.75 -27.70 65.27
CA LYS A 128 6.86 -28.61 65.57
C LYS A 128 6.58 -29.62 66.68
N PHE A 129 5.34 -29.68 67.16
CA PHE A 129 4.92 -30.52 68.29
C PHE A 129 3.83 -31.50 67.89
N GLU A 130 3.81 -32.67 68.52
CA GLU A 130 2.79 -33.71 68.32
C GLU A 130 1.41 -33.25 68.81
N LYS A 131 1.39 -32.35 69.80
CA LYS A 131 0.20 -31.76 70.41
C LYS A 131 0.46 -30.30 70.78
N GLU A 132 -0.63 -29.57 71.01
CA GLU A 132 -0.56 -28.17 71.43
C GLU A 132 0.26 -28.01 72.73
N VAL A 133 1.29 -27.16 72.67
CA VAL A 133 2.09 -26.72 73.82
C VAL A 133 1.47 -25.45 74.38
N PHE A 134 1.01 -25.50 75.63
CA PHE A 134 0.38 -24.34 76.25
C PHE A 134 1.41 -23.41 76.89
N GLY A 135 1.24 -22.11 76.63
CA GLY A 135 2.00 -21.05 77.29
C GLY A 135 1.74 -20.96 78.79
N PRO A 136 2.52 -20.16 79.52
CA PRO A 136 2.53 -20.21 80.98
C PRO A 136 1.25 -19.64 81.61
N PRO A 137 0.84 -20.11 82.81
CA PRO A 137 -0.41 -19.68 83.48
C PRO A 137 -0.61 -18.17 83.64
N VAL A 138 0.44 -17.34 83.70
CA VAL A 138 0.29 -15.86 83.69
C VAL A 138 -0.40 -15.34 82.42
N VAL A 139 -0.21 -16.01 81.27
CA VAL A 139 -0.85 -15.65 80.00
C VAL A 139 -2.09 -16.53 79.74
N THR A 140 -1.99 -17.85 79.96
CA THR A 140 -3.03 -18.81 79.57
C THR A 140 -4.14 -19.04 80.60
N CYS A 141 -3.93 -18.66 81.86
CA CYS A 141 -4.94 -18.79 82.92
C CYS A 141 -5.46 -17.43 83.41
N SER A 142 -6.64 -17.46 84.02
CA SER A 142 -7.32 -16.32 84.65
C SER A 142 -8.12 -16.77 85.88
N VAL A 143 -8.38 -15.87 86.81
CA VAL A 143 -9.21 -16.14 88.00
C VAL A 143 -10.65 -15.72 87.71
N LYS A 144 -11.63 -16.60 87.94
CA LYS A 144 -13.05 -16.40 87.56
C LYS A 144 -13.73 -15.27 88.34
N ASP A 145 -13.41 -15.12 89.61
CA ASP A 145 -13.84 -13.98 90.45
C ASP A 145 -12.62 -13.42 91.19
N PRO A 146 -12.20 -12.17 90.91
CA PRO A 146 -11.02 -11.54 91.53
C PRO A 146 -11.00 -11.59 93.07
N LYS A 147 -12.14 -11.77 93.74
CA LYS A 147 -12.23 -11.96 95.20
C LYS A 147 -11.44 -13.16 95.74
N TYR A 148 -11.05 -14.10 94.88
CA TYR A 148 -10.25 -15.29 95.22
C TYR A 148 -8.79 -15.21 94.70
N ALA A 149 -8.40 -14.15 93.98
CA ALA A 149 -7.07 -14.06 93.37
C ALA A 149 -5.93 -14.18 94.38
N ASP A 150 -6.00 -13.46 95.51
CA ASP A 150 -5.05 -13.57 96.62
C ASP A 150 -4.87 -15.02 97.11
N ALA A 151 -6.01 -15.71 97.33
CA ALA A 151 -6.02 -17.09 97.82
C ALA A 151 -5.39 -18.05 96.81
N ILE A 152 -5.73 -17.90 95.53
CA ILE A 152 -5.26 -18.76 94.43
C ILE A 152 -3.77 -18.51 94.15
N GLU A 153 -3.31 -17.26 94.04
CA GLU A 153 -1.89 -16.94 93.86
C GLU A 153 -1.03 -17.44 95.04
N SER A 154 -1.58 -17.51 96.26
CA SER A 154 -0.85 -18.05 97.42
C SER A 154 -0.57 -19.56 97.37
N LEU A 155 -1.19 -20.30 96.44
CA LEU A 155 -0.94 -21.73 96.20
C LEU A 155 0.20 -22.00 95.20
N PHE A 156 0.70 -20.96 94.52
CA PHE A 156 1.69 -21.06 93.45
C PHE A 156 3.06 -20.49 93.84
N GLN A 157 4.10 -20.98 93.19
CA GLN A 157 5.48 -20.47 93.25
C GLN A 157 5.82 -19.76 91.93
N ARG A 158 6.91 -18.97 91.88
CA ARG A 158 7.34 -18.25 90.65
C ARG A 158 7.40 -19.19 89.43
N ASN A 159 7.94 -20.39 89.62
CA ASN A 159 8.08 -21.40 88.57
C ASN A 159 6.74 -21.91 88.04
N ASP A 160 5.66 -21.91 88.83
CA ASP A 160 4.34 -22.37 88.40
C ASP A 160 3.70 -21.37 87.43
N PHE A 161 3.87 -20.06 87.67
CA PHE A 161 3.37 -19.02 86.78
C PHE A 161 4.08 -18.98 85.41
N ILE A 162 5.36 -19.40 85.35
CA ILE A 162 6.19 -19.44 84.13
C ILE A 162 6.33 -20.85 83.52
N ALA A 163 5.48 -21.81 83.92
CA ALA A 163 5.55 -23.19 83.45
C ALA A 163 4.81 -23.42 82.12
N PHE A 164 5.56 -23.79 81.08
CA PHE A 164 5.00 -24.29 79.82
C PHE A 164 4.45 -25.71 80.01
N THR A 165 3.28 -26.00 79.47
CA THR A 165 2.63 -27.31 79.63
C THR A 165 2.59 -28.08 78.31
N VAL A 166 3.24 -29.24 78.29
CA VAL A 166 3.26 -30.17 77.15
C VAL A 166 2.39 -31.39 77.40
N GLN A 167 1.91 -32.03 76.33
CA GLN A 167 0.97 -33.16 76.38
C GLN A 167 1.58 -34.51 75.94
N SER A 168 2.87 -34.51 75.59
CA SER A 168 3.65 -35.68 75.17
C SER A 168 5.05 -35.65 75.79
N ARG A 169 5.64 -36.84 76.00
CA ARG A 169 7.05 -36.98 76.42
C ARG A 169 8.03 -36.71 75.27
N ASN A 170 7.58 -36.76 74.03
CA ASN A 170 8.36 -36.30 72.88
C ASN A 170 8.35 -34.78 72.80
N ASP A 171 7.17 -34.14 72.92
CA ASP A 171 7.06 -32.67 73.00
C ASP A 171 7.92 -32.08 74.13
N PHE A 172 7.95 -32.73 75.30
CA PHE A 172 8.86 -32.35 76.39
C PHE A 172 10.32 -32.29 75.94
N ARG A 173 10.80 -33.33 75.24
CA ARG A 173 12.18 -33.43 74.75
C ARG A 173 12.47 -32.41 73.65
N THR A 174 11.54 -32.21 72.73
CA THR A 174 11.64 -31.21 71.66
C THR A 174 11.73 -29.81 72.28
N LEU A 175 10.80 -29.46 73.16
CA LEU A 175 10.74 -28.13 73.79
C LEU A 175 11.99 -27.87 74.65
N GLN A 176 12.43 -28.84 75.44
CA GLN A 176 13.67 -28.74 76.23
C GLN A 176 14.91 -28.58 75.34
N ARG A 177 14.97 -29.26 74.18
CA ARG A 177 16.09 -29.12 73.23
C ARG A 177 16.12 -27.72 72.61
N GLU A 178 15.01 -27.27 72.02
CA GLU A 178 14.98 -25.99 71.29
C GLU A 178 15.19 -24.78 72.21
N LEU A 179 14.60 -24.79 73.42
CA LEU A 179 14.71 -23.66 74.35
C LEU A 179 16.03 -23.67 75.13
N ASN A 180 16.38 -24.78 75.80
CA ASN A 180 17.53 -24.81 76.70
C ASN A 180 18.88 -25.05 75.98
N ILE A 181 18.89 -25.76 74.84
CA ILE A 181 20.12 -26.05 74.07
C ILE A 181 20.22 -25.13 72.85
N GLY A 182 19.16 -24.99 72.07
CA GLY A 182 19.12 -24.13 70.88
C GLY A 182 19.23 -22.64 71.21
N GLN A 183 18.30 -22.13 72.01
CA GLN A 183 18.24 -20.70 72.38
C GLN A 183 19.00 -20.35 73.68
N LYS A 184 19.53 -21.34 74.40
CA LYS A 184 20.25 -21.19 75.68
C LYS A 184 19.46 -20.43 76.75
N LEU A 185 18.15 -20.61 76.77
CA LEU A 185 17.27 -20.02 77.77
C LEU A 185 17.32 -20.86 79.06
N HIS A 186 17.39 -20.20 80.21
CA HIS A 186 17.69 -20.83 81.50
C HIS A 186 16.58 -20.62 82.54
N GLU A 187 15.88 -19.48 82.54
CA GLU A 187 14.70 -19.27 83.39
C GLU A 187 13.41 -19.80 82.74
N ILE A 188 13.32 -21.12 82.59
CA ILE A 188 12.16 -21.80 81.99
C ILE A 188 11.77 -23.04 82.80
N SER A 189 10.47 -23.20 83.06
CA SER A 189 9.89 -24.44 83.59
C SER A 189 9.03 -25.12 82.52
N ILE A 190 9.16 -26.43 82.39
CA ILE A 190 8.34 -27.26 81.48
C ILE A 190 7.71 -28.38 82.32
N LYS A 191 6.39 -28.58 82.19
CA LYS A 191 5.60 -29.58 82.90
C LYS A 191 4.81 -30.45 81.92
N THR A 192 4.61 -31.73 82.23
CA THR A 192 3.93 -32.70 81.33
C THR A 192 2.58 -33.13 81.88
N SER A 193 1.51 -32.80 81.16
CA SER A 193 0.13 -33.20 81.50
C SER A 193 -0.14 -34.67 81.14
N SER A 194 0.34 -35.59 82.00
CA SER A 194 0.24 -37.04 81.77
C SER A 194 -1.14 -37.66 82.09
N VAL A 195 -2.06 -36.88 82.67
CA VAL A 195 -3.36 -37.37 83.18
C VAL A 195 -4.45 -36.33 82.83
N PRO A 196 -5.62 -36.74 82.29
CA PRO A 196 -6.73 -35.82 81.99
C PRO A 196 -7.30 -35.13 83.25
N LEU A 197 -7.85 -33.92 83.08
CA LEU A 197 -8.45 -33.14 84.17
C LEU A 197 -9.59 -33.87 84.88
N GLU A 198 -10.37 -34.67 84.15
CA GLU A 198 -11.50 -35.48 84.65
C GLU A 198 -11.09 -36.45 85.77
N SER A 199 -9.87 -37.01 85.69
CA SER A 199 -9.33 -37.91 86.71
C SER A 199 -9.04 -37.20 88.05
N PHE A 200 -8.95 -35.87 88.07
CA PHE A 200 -8.74 -35.06 89.27
C PHE A 200 -10.07 -34.72 89.97
N GLY A 201 -10.79 -35.78 90.34
CA GLY A 201 -11.95 -35.69 91.23
C GLY A 201 -11.58 -35.08 92.60
N PRO A 202 -12.53 -34.41 93.28
CA PRO A 202 -12.30 -33.91 94.63
C PRO A 202 -12.38 -35.05 95.67
N PRO A 203 -11.67 -34.96 96.80
CA PRO A 203 -11.67 -36.00 97.83
C PRO A 203 -12.94 -36.02 98.71
N ARG A 204 -13.86 -35.05 98.49
CA ARG A 204 -15.18 -34.92 99.12
C ARG A 204 -16.15 -34.23 98.16
N SER A 205 -17.45 -34.38 98.41
CA SER A 205 -18.50 -33.64 97.69
C SER A 205 -18.48 -32.14 98.01
N GLU A 206 -19.05 -31.32 97.11
CA GLU A 206 -19.18 -29.87 97.35
C GLU A 206 -20.00 -29.56 98.61
N ASP A 207 -21.08 -30.32 98.85
CA ASP A 207 -21.95 -30.10 100.01
C ASP A 207 -21.25 -30.42 101.34
N GLU A 208 -20.28 -31.33 101.36
CA GLU A 208 -19.44 -31.58 102.54
C GLU A 208 -18.49 -30.41 102.82
N ILE A 209 -17.88 -29.80 101.80
CA ILE A 209 -16.97 -28.65 102.03
C ILE A 209 -17.74 -27.36 102.34
N ARG A 210 -18.95 -27.18 101.78
CA ARG A 210 -19.87 -26.09 102.17
C ARG A 210 -20.32 -26.23 103.63
N LYS A 211 -20.63 -27.46 104.09
CA LYS A 211 -20.91 -27.76 105.52
C LYS A 211 -19.70 -27.55 106.45
N LEU A 212 -18.48 -27.47 105.89
CA LEU A 212 -17.25 -27.13 106.62
C LEU A 212 -16.89 -25.63 106.49
N GLY A 213 -17.71 -24.82 105.82
CA GLY A 213 -17.52 -23.36 105.70
C GLY A 213 -16.58 -22.92 104.58
N PHE A 214 -16.32 -23.77 103.59
CA PHE A 214 -15.56 -23.41 102.37
C PHE A 214 -16.51 -23.10 101.20
N ASP A 215 -16.07 -22.22 100.30
CA ASP A 215 -16.85 -21.73 99.15
C ASP A 215 -16.79 -22.72 97.96
N GLY A 216 -15.66 -23.39 97.76
CA GLY A 216 -15.39 -24.36 96.68
C GLY A 216 -13.96 -24.92 96.70
N TRP A 217 -13.55 -25.71 95.71
CA TRP A 217 -12.16 -26.14 95.52
C TRP A 217 -11.35 -25.11 94.73
N ALA A 218 -10.04 -25.05 94.94
CA ALA A 218 -9.17 -24.10 94.25
C ALA A 218 -9.19 -24.25 92.72
N LYS A 219 -9.45 -25.47 92.19
CA LYS A 219 -9.64 -25.69 90.74
C LYS A 219 -10.92 -25.04 90.19
N ASP A 220 -11.93 -24.83 91.01
CA ASP A 220 -13.23 -24.34 90.56
C ASP A 220 -13.19 -22.83 90.27
N PHE A 221 -12.28 -22.10 90.93
CA PHE A 221 -12.13 -20.64 90.81
C PHE A 221 -11.11 -20.17 89.76
N ILE A 222 -10.35 -21.08 89.14
CA ILE A 222 -9.41 -20.79 88.04
C ILE A 222 -10.01 -21.19 86.68
N ASN A 223 -9.61 -20.50 85.62
CA ASN A 223 -10.02 -20.73 84.23
C ASN A 223 -8.77 -20.75 83.33
N GLY A 224 -8.75 -21.60 82.30
CA GLY A 224 -7.59 -21.85 81.43
C GLY A 224 -7.68 -23.22 80.75
N PRO A 225 -6.71 -23.62 79.92
CA PRO A 225 -6.75 -24.89 79.20
C PRO A 225 -6.68 -26.11 80.12
N ASP A 226 -7.47 -27.16 79.83
CA ASP A 226 -7.57 -28.34 80.68
C ASP A 226 -6.22 -29.02 81.00
N PRO A 227 -5.25 -29.16 80.07
CA PRO A 227 -3.94 -29.75 80.39
C PRO A 227 -3.12 -28.89 81.36
N VAL A 228 -3.27 -27.56 81.30
CA VAL A 228 -2.65 -26.63 82.26
C VAL A 228 -3.30 -26.81 83.63
N ILE A 229 -4.63 -26.80 83.72
CA ILE A 229 -5.34 -27.00 84.99
C ILE A 229 -5.07 -28.39 85.57
N ALA A 230 -4.98 -29.45 84.74
CA ALA A 230 -4.63 -30.80 85.18
C ALA A 230 -3.22 -30.87 85.78
N THR A 231 -2.25 -30.20 85.15
CA THR A 231 -0.88 -30.06 85.67
C THR A 231 -0.87 -29.34 87.02
N LEU A 232 -1.61 -28.23 87.16
CA LEU A 232 -1.72 -27.51 88.43
C LEU A 232 -2.50 -28.31 89.50
N CYS A 233 -3.47 -29.15 89.12
CA CYS A 233 -4.11 -30.11 90.02
C CYS A 233 -3.14 -31.19 90.50
N SER A 234 -2.29 -31.71 89.61
CA SER A 234 -1.26 -32.71 89.95
C SER A 234 -0.22 -32.17 90.94
N GLU A 235 0.32 -30.98 90.70
CA GLU A 235 1.44 -30.45 91.49
C GLU A 235 1.00 -29.58 92.67
N ASN A 236 0.10 -28.60 92.44
CA ASN A 236 -0.39 -27.67 93.47
C ASN A 236 -1.65 -28.16 94.19
N ARG A 237 -2.18 -29.34 93.84
CA ARG A 237 -3.33 -30.01 94.50
C ARG A 237 -4.60 -29.15 94.54
N LEU A 238 -4.89 -28.44 93.45
CA LEU A 238 -6.05 -27.54 93.35
C LEU A 238 -7.40 -28.28 93.52
N ASN A 239 -7.49 -29.55 93.13
CA ASN A 239 -8.66 -30.40 93.34
C ASN A 239 -8.80 -30.95 94.78
N GLN A 240 -7.80 -30.75 95.64
CA GLN A 240 -7.78 -31.23 97.03
C GLN A 240 -7.62 -30.11 98.06
N THR A 241 -7.58 -28.85 97.62
CA THR A 241 -7.43 -27.66 98.46
C THR A 241 -8.72 -26.84 98.38
N PRO A 242 -9.60 -26.86 99.40
CA PRO A 242 -10.78 -26.01 99.44
C PRO A 242 -10.39 -24.59 99.85
N ILE A 243 -11.12 -23.60 99.31
CA ILE A 243 -10.94 -22.17 99.60
C ILE A 243 -12.24 -21.66 100.23
N GLY A 244 -12.11 -20.93 101.34
CA GLY A 244 -13.21 -20.26 102.03
C GLY A 244 -12.80 -18.86 102.45
N ARG A 245 -13.64 -17.85 102.21
CA ARG A 245 -13.32 -16.44 102.54
C ARG A 245 -13.54 -16.08 104.01
N ARG A 246 -14.18 -16.96 104.79
CA ARG A 246 -14.33 -16.85 106.25
C ARG A 246 -13.08 -17.38 106.97
N ASN A 247 -12.70 -16.74 108.09
CA ASN A 247 -11.74 -17.32 109.03
C ASN A 247 -12.41 -18.48 109.80
N MET A 248 -11.77 -19.65 109.86
CA MET A 248 -12.21 -20.75 110.73
C MET A 248 -12.00 -20.43 112.22
N THR A 249 -12.78 -21.09 113.09
CA THR A 249 -12.55 -21.14 114.54
C THR A 249 -11.58 -22.27 114.92
N ASP A 250 -11.07 -22.23 116.15
CA ASP A 250 -10.18 -23.29 116.69
C ASP A 250 -10.80 -24.70 116.65
N GLU A 251 -12.12 -24.83 116.83
CA GLU A 251 -12.82 -26.11 116.77
C GLU A 251 -12.89 -26.66 115.34
N GLU A 252 -13.16 -25.78 114.38
CA GLU A 252 -13.17 -26.10 112.95
C GLU A 252 -11.76 -26.46 112.47
N PHE A 253 -10.74 -25.72 112.94
CA PHE A 253 -9.33 -26.04 112.70
C PHE A 253 -8.96 -27.43 113.22
N ARG A 254 -9.26 -27.77 114.50
CA ARG A 254 -8.97 -29.11 115.05
C ARG A 254 -9.70 -30.21 114.29
N ARG A 255 -10.95 -29.98 113.89
CA ARG A 255 -11.75 -30.93 113.07
C ARG A 255 -11.12 -31.14 111.68
N MET A 256 -10.55 -30.10 111.07
CA MET A 256 -9.83 -30.19 109.80
C MET A 256 -8.43 -30.83 109.96
N GLU A 257 -7.73 -30.55 111.06
CA GLU A 257 -6.42 -31.14 111.38
C GLU A 257 -6.52 -32.66 111.60
N GLN A 258 -7.60 -33.15 112.23
CA GLN A 258 -7.91 -34.59 112.34
C GLN A 258 -8.58 -35.18 111.09
N GLY A 259 -9.03 -34.35 110.15
CA GLY A 259 -9.75 -34.76 108.93
C GLY A 259 -8.85 -35.33 107.80
N PRO A 260 -9.46 -35.77 106.69
CA PRO A 260 -8.71 -36.31 105.54
C PRO A 260 -8.00 -35.23 104.71
N VAL A 261 -8.53 -34.00 104.69
CA VAL A 261 -7.98 -32.87 103.92
C VAL A 261 -6.61 -32.46 104.48
N SER A 262 -5.61 -32.21 103.62
CA SER A 262 -4.23 -31.90 104.03
C SER A 262 -3.77 -30.48 103.65
N SER A 263 -4.59 -29.71 102.95
CA SER A 263 -4.32 -28.37 102.43
C SER A 263 -5.64 -27.61 102.35
N TRP A 264 -5.73 -26.36 102.81
CA TRP A 264 -6.90 -25.51 102.63
C TRP A 264 -6.56 -24.02 102.82
N VAL A 265 -7.42 -23.12 102.31
CA VAL A 265 -7.31 -21.67 102.56
C VAL A 265 -8.58 -21.19 103.28
N SER A 266 -8.42 -20.50 104.40
CA SER A 266 -9.50 -19.90 105.18
C SER A 266 -9.18 -18.43 105.48
N GLY A 267 -9.99 -17.52 104.94
CA GLY A 267 -9.83 -16.08 105.08
C GLY A 267 -8.48 -15.59 104.57
N LYS A 268 -7.62 -15.15 105.48
CA LYS A 268 -6.25 -14.66 105.17
C LYS A 268 -5.13 -15.65 105.50
N GLN A 269 -5.46 -16.91 105.80
CA GLN A 269 -4.49 -17.96 106.13
C GLN A 269 -4.64 -19.20 105.24
N SER A 270 -3.50 -19.69 104.76
CA SER A 270 -3.34 -20.96 104.06
C SER A 270 -2.72 -21.97 105.03
N TYR A 271 -3.29 -23.17 105.11
CA TYR A 271 -2.95 -24.21 106.06
C TYR A 271 -2.53 -25.47 105.32
N GLN A 272 -1.44 -26.09 105.76
CA GLN A 272 -0.95 -27.37 105.23
C GLN A 272 -0.61 -28.32 106.37
N VAL A 273 -1.27 -29.49 106.41
CA VAL A 273 -1.13 -30.50 107.47
C VAL A 273 -0.40 -31.72 106.94
N ALA A 274 0.81 -31.96 107.44
CA ALA A 274 1.60 -33.15 107.15
C ALA A 274 1.39 -34.20 108.25
N ARG A 275 0.71 -35.31 107.93
CA ARG A 275 0.43 -36.43 108.84
C ARG A 275 1.30 -37.62 108.47
N ARG A 276 2.18 -38.09 109.37
CA ARG A 276 3.08 -39.22 109.12
C ARG A 276 2.71 -40.43 109.98
N LYS A 277 1.70 -41.20 109.54
CA LYS A 277 1.13 -42.34 110.30
C LYS A 277 2.18 -43.38 110.76
N GLU A 278 3.25 -43.55 110.00
CA GLU A 278 4.41 -44.41 110.31
C GLU A 278 5.10 -44.09 111.65
N TYR A 279 5.02 -42.83 112.12
CA TYR A 279 5.64 -42.36 113.36
C TYR A 279 4.63 -42.21 114.52
N GLY A 280 3.46 -42.86 114.41
CA GLY A 280 2.41 -42.86 115.42
C GLY A 280 1.38 -41.72 115.31
N PRO A 281 0.31 -41.75 116.10
CA PRO A 281 -0.84 -40.84 115.96
C PRO A 281 -0.51 -39.37 116.23
N SER A 282 0.51 -39.09 117.06
CA SER A 282 0.96 -37.73 117.39
C SER A 282 1.84 -37.08 116.31
N ALA A 283 2.22 -37.81 115.25
CA ALA A 283 3.12 -37.33 114.21
C ALA A 283 2.42 -36.47 113.13
N THR A 284 1.75 -35.40 113.58
CA THR A 284 1.11 -34.39 112.73
C THR A 284 1.83 -33.05 112.88
N SER A 285 2.17 -32.42 111.75
CA SER A 285 2.81 -31.11 111.71
C SER A 285 2.02 -30.17 110.80
N THR A 286 1.49 -29.10 111.38
CA THR A 286 0.69 -28.11 110.65
C THR A 286 1.50 -26.84 110.41
N ARG A 287 1.48 -26.38 109.15
CA ARG A 287 2.11 -25.15 108.70
C ARG A 287 1.02 -24.15 108.33
N VAL A 288 1.08 -22.97 108.94
CA VAL A 288 0.21 -21.83 108.60
C VAL A 288 1.03 -20.80 107.82
N ARG A 289 0.47 -20.26 106.75
CA ARG A 289 1.06 -19.19 105.93
C ARG A 289 0.02 -18.08 105.78
N GLN A 290 0.47 -16.83 105.85
CA GLN A 290 -0.39 -15.70 105.50
C GLN A 290 -0.57 -15.64 103.98
N VAL A 291 -1.82 -15.51 103.54
CA VAL A 291 -2.18 -15.28 102.14
C VAL A 291 -1.62 -13.92 101.71
N ARG A 292 -0.93 -13.87 100.57
CA ARG A 292 -0.32 -12.66 100.04
C ARG A 292 -1.28 -11.96 99.06
N PRO A 293 -1.28 -10.62 98.98
CA PRO A 293 -1.99 -9.92 97.91
C PRO A 293 -1.52 -10.37 96.53
N ALA A 294 -2.47 -10.62 95.63
CA ALA A 294 -2.21 -11.00 94.25
C ALA A 294 -1.44 -9.92 93.48
N LYS A 295 -0.64 -10.34 92.49
CA LYS A 295 0.14 -9.48 91.59
C LYS A 295 0.07 -9.91 90.13
N VAL A 296 -0.22 -11.18 89.84
CA VAL A 296 -0.14 -11.76 88.50
C VAL A 296 -1.46 -11.56 87.77
N TRP A 297 -2.56 -12.08 88.31
CA TRP A 297 -3.91 -12.02 87.74
C TRP A 297 -4.74 -10.83 88.26
N THR A 298 -4.08 -9.77 88.73
CA THR A 298 -4.74 -8.50 89.07
C THR A 298 -4.93 -7.59 87.85
N SER A 299 -6.03 -6.83 87.86
CA SER A 299 -6.37 -5.83 86.84
C SER A 299 -5.72 -4.46 87.05
N GLN A 300 -4.61 -4.39 87.80
CA GLN A 300 -3.87 -3.14 87.99
C GLN A 300 -3.23 -2.70 86.66
N PRO A 301 -3.40 -1.44 86.23
CA PRO A 301 -2.70 -0.91 85.06
C PRO A 301 -1.21 -0.71 85.38
N LEU A 302 -0.34 -1.22 84.50
CA LEU A 302 1.08 -0.94 84.53
C LEU A 302 1.39 0.30 83.69
N ASP A 303 2.23 1.17 84.23
CA ASP A 303 2.95 2.29 83.61
C ASP A 303 2.19 3.20 82.63
N ALA A 304 1.38 4.11 83.19
CA ALA A 304 0.93 5.30 82.47
C ALA A 304 2.09 6.26 82.09
N SER A 305 3.18 6.30 82.88
CA SER A 305 4.33 7.21 82.67
C SER A 305 5.02 6.95 81.33
N ALA A 306 5.41 5.70 81.06
CA ALA A 306 6.10 5.32 79.83
C ALA A 306 5.28 5.65 78.56
N LYS A 307 3.95 5.71 78.67
CA LYS A 307 3.07 6.13 77.57
C LYS A 307 3.11 7.65 77.35
N GLN A 308 3.32 8.45 78.39
CA GLN A 308 3.49 9.90 78.27
C GLN A 308 4.85 10.26 77.66
N ASP A 309 5.92 9.60 78.11
CA ASP A 309 7.29 9.81 77.62
C ASP A 309 7.37 9.59 76.10
N LEU A 310 6.86 8.46 75.61
CA LEU A 310 6.79 8.14 74.17
C LEU A 310 6.00 9.19 73.36
N VAL A 311 4.92 9.74 73.91
CA VAL A 311 4.11 10.77 73.25
C VAL A 311 4.85 12.11 73.17
N GLN A 312 5.63 12.46 74.20
CA GLN A 312 6.45 13.67 74.22
C GLN A 312 7.57 13.61 73.18
N ASP A 313 8.30 12.51 73.08
CA ASP A 313 9.37 12.33 72.08
C ASP A 313 8.84 12.43 70.64
N ILE A 314 7.66 11.83 70.37
CA ILE A 314 6.98 11.94 69.07
C ILE A 314 6.63 13.41 68.74
N GLN A 315 6.24 14.22 69.72
CA GLN A 315 5.94 15.63 69.51
C GLN A 315 7.19 16.47 69.21
N VAL A 316 8.30 16.22 69.90
CA VAL A 316 9.59 16.91 69.66
C VAL A 316 10.11 16.63 68.26
N LEU A 317 10.16 15.36 67.85
CA LEU A 317 10.60 14.96 66.50
C LEU A 317 9.71 15.58 65.41
N LYS A 318 8.38 15.65 65.63
CA LYS A 318 7.43 16.33 64.73
C LYS A 318 7.53 17.87 64.77
N GLY A 319 8.27 18.45 65.71
CA GLY A 319 8.74 19.83 65.68
C GLY A 319 9.90 19.98 64.69
N GLU A 320 11.00 19.29 64.94
CA GLU A 320 12.22 19.34 64.12
C GLU A 320 11.97 19.03 62.63
N MET A 321 11.09 18.06 62.35
CA MET A 321 10.71 17.72 60.97
C MET A 321 10.06 18.88 60.21
N ARG A 322 9.28 19.75 60.88
CA ARG A 322 8.65 20.92 60.23
C ARG A 322 9.69 21.98 59.89
N GLU A 323 10.60 22.28 60.81
CA GLU A 323 11.69 23.22 60.54
C GLU A 323 12.59 22.76 59.38
N LEU A 324 12.87 21.45 59.29
CA LEU A 324 13.63 20.88 58.17
C LEU A 324 12.86 20.99 56.85
N GLN A 325 11.56 20.74 56.85
CA GLN A 325 10.69 20.88 55.68
C GLN A 325 10.63 22.34 55.18
N GLU A 326 10.44 23.31 56.08
CA GLU A 326 10.43 24.74 55.74
C GLU A 326 11.75 25.19 55.09
N LYS A 327 12.89 24.74 55.62
CA LYS A 327 14.23 25.00 55.03
C LYS A 327 14.39 24.34 53.64
N ILE A 328 13.84 23.14 53.44
CA ILE A 328 13.87 22.42 52.15
C ILE A 328 13.02 23.11 51.07
N ASP A 329 11.85 23.66 51.44
CA ASP A 329 10.94 24.35 50.52
C ASP A 329 11.37 25.79 50.24
N MET A 330 12.02 26.48 51.17
CA MET A 330 12.68 27.77 50.89
C MET A 330 13.78 27.60 49.83
N GLU A 331 14.68 26.63 49.99
CA GLU A 331 15.74 26.37 48.98
C GLU A 331 15.18 25.78 47.68
N ARG A 332 13.96 25.23 47.69
CA ARG A 332 13.22 24.85 46.48
C ARG A 332 12.66 26.06 45.74
N ALA A 333 12.17 27.07 46.45
CA ALA A 333 11.72 28.34 45.85
C ALA A 333 12.90 29.09 45.21
N ASN A 334 14.05 29.14 45.88
CA ASN A 334 15.29 29.72 45.34
C ASN A 334 15.71 29.06 44.01
N LEU A 335 15.66 27.73 43.95
CA LEU A 335 15.93 26.95 42.72
C LEU A 335 14.92 27.23 41.60
N LEU A 336 13.64 27.42 41.92
CA LEU A 336 12.60 27.74 40.95
C LEU A 336 12.72 29.16 40.38
N GLN A 337 13.28 30.11 41.16
CA GLN A 337 13.59 31.45 40.66
C GLN A 337 14.82 31.40 39.73
N LEU A 338 15.94 30.82 40.19
CA LEU A 338 17.16 30.69 39.38
C LEU A 338 16.94 29.97 38.04
N GLY A 339 16.00 29.02 37.98
CA GLY A 339 15.59 28.39 36.72
C GLY A 339 14.95 29.36 35.74
N ARG A 340 14.04 30.23 36.20
CA ARG A 340 13.39 31.26 35.35
C ARG A 340 14.39 32.31 34.87
N ASP A 341 15.29 32.73 35.75
CA ASP A 341 16.32 33.73 35.44
C ASP A 341 17.29 33.19 34.35
N HIS A 342 17.56 31.88 34.37
CA HIS A 342 18.32 31.16 33.32
C HIS A 342 17.51 31.01 32.02
N ASP A 343 16.26 30.54 32.09
CA ASP A 343 15.35 30.39 30.93
C ASP A 343 15.11 31.73 30.19
N GLU A 344 15.14 32.86 30.91
CA GLU A 344 15.04 34.21 30.34
C GLU A 344 16.35 34.64 29.66
N CYS A 345 17.49 34.45 30.33
CA CYS A 345 18.80 34.76 29.78
C CYS A 345 19.15 33.93 28.52
N GLU A 346 18.72 32.66 28.45
CA GLU A 346 18.87 31.80 27.28
C GLU A 346 18.00 32.28 26.11
N ARG A 347 16.77 32.74 26.39
CA ARG A 347 15.85 33.31 25.39
C ARG A 347 16.44 34.55 24.71
N GLU A 348 16.97 35.47 25.51
CA GLU A 348 17.67 36.67 25.01
C GLU A 348 18.91 36.32 24.19
N ARG A 349 19.69 35.31 24.61
CA ARG A 349 20.86 34.82 23.86
C ARG A 349 20.46 34.25 22.50
N LEU A 350 19.40 33.47 22.43
CA LEU A 350 18.88 32.88 21.20
C LEU A 350 18.32 33.94 20.24
N GLU A 351 17.64 34.97 20.75
CA GLU A 351 17.19 36.12 19.96
C GLU A 351 18.37 36.89 19.34
N LEU A 352 19.41 37.18 20.13
CA LEU A 352 20.63 37.82 19.64
C LEU A 352 21.38 36.99 18.58
N GLU A 353 21.42 35.66 18.73
CA GLU A 353 21.99 34.77 17.73
C GLU A 353 21.15 34.70 16.45
N ARG A 354 19.81 34.74 16.58
CA ARG A 354 18.87 34.82 15.45
C ARG A 354 19.06 36.12 14.68
N GLU A 355 18.93 37.28 15.31
CA GLU A 355 19.11 38.60 14.67
C GLU A 355 20.48 38.71 13.97
N LYS A 356 21.54 38.25 14.64
CA LYS A 356 22.89 38.24 14.06
C LYS A 356 22.92 37.42 12.78
N SER A 357 22.32 36.21 12.78
CA SER A 357 22.30 35.34 11.60
C SER A 357 21.50 35.92 10.44
N GLU A 358 20.36 36.56 10.73
CA GLU A 358 19.49 37.23 9.75
C GLU A 358 20.22 38.41 9.10
N LYS A 359 20.76 39.34 9.89
CA LYS A 359 21.50 40.51 9.40
C LYS A 359 22.78 40.11 8.66
N GLN A 360 23.53 39.13 9.16
CA GLN A 360 24.73 38.61 8.49
C GLN A 360 24.39 38.00 7.12
N THR A 361 23.33 37.19 7.04
CA THR A 361 22.89 36.55 5.79
C THR A 361 22.33 37.57 4.79
N ALA A 362 21.64 38.61 5.26
CA ALA A 362 21.15 39.69 4.42
C ALA A 362 22.32 40.51 3.83
N LEU A 363 23.32 40.90 4.64
CA LEU A 363 24.53 41.59 4.17
C LEU A 363 25.34 40.74 3.18
N THR A 364 25.49 39.43 3.43
CA THR A 364 26.16 38.51 2.50
C THR A 364 25.40 38.36 1.18
N ASN A 365 24.06 38.30 1.21
CA ASN A 365 23.26 38.30 -0.02
C ASN A 365 23.38 39.62 -0.79
N TYR A 366 23.31 40.77 -0.11
CA TYR A 366 23.46 42.10 -0.72
C TYR A 366 24.81 42.23 -1.43
N ARG A 367 25.92 41.84 -0.77
CA ARG A 367 27.26 41.79 -1.37
C ARG A 367 27.37 40.87 -2.58
N ALA A 368 26.50 39.88 -2.73
CA ALA A 368 26.44 38.97 -3.89
C ALA A 368 25.58 39.50 -5.05
N ILE A 369 24.78 40.56 -4.87
CA ILE A 369 23.90 41.11 -5.92
C ILE A 369 24.69 41.59 -7.17
N PRO A 370 25.80 42.35 -7.07
CA PRO A 370 26.53 42.84 -8.24
C PRO A 370 27.07 41.73 -9.16
N GLU A 371 27.63 40.66 -8.59
CA GLU A 371 28.14 39.53 -9.37
C GLU A 371 26.98 38.68 -9.94
N ARG A 372 25.86 38.55 -9.22
CA ARG A 372 24.62 37.96 -9.77
C ARG A 372 24.08 38.75 -10.97
N ILE A 373 24.12 40.09 -10.94
CA ILE A 373 23.74 40.94 -12.09
C ILE A 373 24.66 40.67 -13.28
N ARG A 374 25.98 40.73 -13.07
CA ARG A 374 27.00 40.48 -14.10
C ARG A 374 26.83 39.13 -14.80
N GLN A 375 26.49 38.07 -14.07
CA GLN A 375 26.24 36.74 -14.62
C GLN A 375 24.97 36.68 -15.48
N GLN A 376 23.92 37.43 -15.13
CA GLN A 376 22.71 37.54 -15.95
C GLN A 376 22.94 38.44 -17.19
N GLU A 377 23.75 39.50 -17.09
CA GLU A 377 24.16 40.31 -18.24
C GLU A 377 24.92 39.51 -19.28
N LEU A 378 25.81 38.61 -18.87
CA LEU A 378 26.54 37.72 -19.79
C LEU A 378 25.56 36.84 -20.58
N ARG A 379 24.64 36.16 -19.88
CA ARG A 379 23.57 35.35 -20.51
C ARG A 379 22.67 36.17 -21.46
N MET A 380 22.39 37.42 -21.12
CA MET A 380 21.66 38.35 -21.98
C MET A 380 22.41 38.63 -23.28
N ARG A 381 23.74 38.85 -23.25
CA ARG A 381 24.57 39.06 -24.44
C ARG A 381 24.57 37.83 -25.36
N ASP A 382 24.63 36.63 -24.78
CA ASP A 382 24.60 35.36 -25.54
C ASP A 382 23.26 35.17 -26.25
N ILE A 383 22.14 35.40 -25.56
CA ILE A 383 20.80 35.38 -26.16
C ILE A 383 20.67 36.46 -27.25
N GLN A 384 21.17 37.68 -27.03
CA GLN A 384 21.22 38.74 -28.05
C GLN A 384 22.12 38.39 -29.25
N LYS A 385 23.05 37.45 -29.13
CA LYS A 385 23.80 36.90 -30.27
C LYS A 385 22.92 35.92 -31.06
N ILE A 386 22.30 34.95 -30.39
CA ILE A 386 21.35 33.99 -31.00
C ILE A 386 20.24 34.73 -31.78
N PHE A 387 19.70 35.82 -31.23
CA PHE A 387 18.70 36.65 -31.92
C PHE A 387 19.18 37.28 -33.23
N ARG A 388 20.45 37.68 -33.32
CA ARG A 388 21.03 38.20 -34.57
C ARG A 388 21.24 37.07 -35.57
N ASP A 389 21.78 35.95 -35.10
CA ASP A 389 22.12 34.78 -35.93
C ASP A 389 20.87 34.05 -36.47
N VAL A 390 19.71 34.17 -35.80
CA VAL A 390 18.40 33.74 -36.35
C VAL A 390 17.83 34.77 -37.32
N LYS A 391 18.01 36.08 -37.05
CA LYS A 391 17.49 37.15 -37.93
C LYS A 391 18.16 37.12 -39.31
N THR A 392 19.47 36.88 -39.39
CA THR A 392 20.17 36.70 -40.68
C THR A 392 19.63 35.49 -41.44
N ARG A 393 19.61 34.30 -40.82
CA ARG A 393 19.06 33.08 -41.45
C ARG A 393 17.64 33.26 -42.00
N VAL A 394 16.75 33.95 -41.27
CA VAL A 394 15.38 34.22 -41.75
C VAL A 394 15.34 35.25 -42.90
N LEU A 395 16.31 36.16 -43.01
CA LEU A 395 16.46 37.04 -44.17
C LEU A 395 17.03 36.28 -45.39
N ASP A 396 18.00 35.40 -45.19
CA ASP A 396 18.60 34.59 -46.27
C ASP A 396 17.56 33.65 -46.90
N ILE A 397 16.73 32.98 -46.08
CA ILE A 397 15.65 32.11 -46.57
C ILE A 397 14.55 32.92 -47.29
N ARG A 398 14.32 34.18 -46.91
CA ARG A 398 13.41 35.08 -47.64
C ARG A 398 13.98 35.51 -49.00
N SER A 399 15.26 35.87 -49.06
CA SER A 399 15.95 36.14 -50.33
C SER A 399 15.81 34.96 -51.31
N GLN A 400 15.91 33.72 -50.80
CA GLN A 400 15.65 32.50 -51.58
C GLN A 400 14.18 32.33 -52.00
N GLN A 401 13.19 32.77 -51.19
CA GLN A 401 11.78 32.79 -51.59
C GLN A 401 11.51 33.83 -52.70
N ASP A 402 12.12 35.01 -52.60
CA ASP A 402 11.96 36.09 -53.57
C ASP A 402 12.58 35.68 -54.93
N GLN A 403 13.80 35.15 -54.92
CA GLN A 403 14.49 34.63 -56.11
C GLN A 403 13.68 33.51 -56.81
N LEU A 404 13.22 32.49 -56.07
CA LEU A 404 12.37 31.42 -56.62
C LEU A 404 11.00 31.93 -57.11
N SER A 405 10.55 33.10 -56.64
CA SER A 405 9.30 33.73 -57.11
C SER A 405 9.50 34.46 -58.44
N ILE A 406 10.69 35.04 -58.65
CA ILE A 406 11.12 35.63 -59.93
C ILE A 406 11.25 34.52 -60.98
N GLU A 407 12.04 33.47 -60.70
CA GLU A 407 12.23 32.33 -61.61
C GLU A 407 10.90 31.66 -62.00
N LYS A 408 9.97 31.53 -61.04
CA LYS A 408 8.61 31.06 -61.33
C LYS A 408 7.84 32.01 -62.26
N ALA A 409 7.95 33.32 -62.05
CA ALA A 409 7.26 34.31 -62.89
C ALA A 409 7.81 34.30 -64.33
N GLU A 410 9.13 34.21 -64.48
CA GLU A 410 9.82 34.07 -65.77
C GLU A 410 9.36 32.81 -66.51
N ALA A 411 9.42 31.63 -65.87
CA ALA A 411 8.93 30.38 -66.45
C ALA A 411 7.42 30.40 -66.77
N THR A 412 6.62 31.18 -66.03
CA THR A 412 5.18 31.36 -66.31
C THR A 412 4.96 32.22 -67.56
N LEU A 413 5.80 33.25 -67.77
CA LEU A 413 5.79 34.08 -68.98
C LEU A 413 6.27 33.31 -70.21
N GLU A 414 7.34 32.51 -70.08
CA GLU A 414 7.80 31.61 -71.13
C GLU A 414 6.71 30.60 -71.53
N TYR A 415 6.04 29.98 -70.56
CA TYR A 415 4.92 29.08 -70.82
C TYR A 415 3.75 29.78 -71.54
N ALA A 416 3.36 30.97 -71.09
CA ALA A 416 2.30 31.75 -71.74
C ALA A 416 2.65 32.11 -73.19
N ASN A 417 3.89 32.54 -73.43
CA ASN A 417 4.41 32.83 -74.77
C ASN A 417 4.43 31.57 -75.65
N ALA A 418 4.83 30.42 -75.11
CA ALA A 418 4.85 29.15 -75.83
C ALA A 418 3.43 28.66 -76.20
N VAL A 419 2.45 28.82 -75.31
CA VAL A 419 1.05 28.51 -75.57
C VAL A 419 0.47 29.40 -76.67
N GLU A 420 0.80 30.70 -76.67
CA GLU A 420 0.33 31.62 -77.73
C GLU A 420 0.96 31.28 -79.11
N HIS A 421 2.26 30.98 -79.16
CA HIS A 421 2.91 30.48 -80.39
C HIS A 421 2.29 29.17 -80.86
N LEU A 422 2.00 28.23 -79.95
CA LEU A 422 1.31 26.98 -80.28
C LEU A 422 -0.10 27.24 -80.84
N ARG A 423 -0.84 28.21 -80.29
CA ARG A 423 -2.16 28.60 -80.81
C ARG A 423 -2.08 29.08 -82.26
N VAL A 424 -1.14 29.98 -82.56
CA VAL A 424 -0.92 30.53 -83.92
C VAL A 424 -0.53 29.41 -84.89
N LEU A 425 0.45 28.57 -84.55
CA LEU A 425 0.89 27.45 -85.39
C LEU A 425 -0.23 26.42 -85.62
N HIS A 426 -1.10 26.18 -84.62
CA HIS A 426 -2.24 25.29 -84.77
C HIS A 426 -3.32 25.89 -85.68
N GLU A 427 -3.56 27.19 -85.61
CA GLU A 427 -4.47 27.91 -86.52
C GLU A 427 -3.97 27.88 -87.98
N GLU A 428 -2.67 28.07 -88.20
CA GLU A 428 -2.04 27.91 -89.51
C GLU A 428 -2.11 26.46 -90.02
N LEU A 429 -1.89 25.47 -89.16
CA LEU A 429 -2.03 24.04 -89.51
C LEU A 429 -3.46 23.69 -89.93
N ILE A 430 -4.48 24.24 -89.26
CA ILE A 430 -5.88 24.07 -89.66
C ILE A 430 -6.13 24.71 -91.04
N LYS A 431 -5.68 25.96 -91.25
CA LYS A 431 -5.80 26.67 -92.54
C LYS A 431 -5.12 25.91 -93.69
N LEU A 432 -3.95 25.32 -93.44
CA LEU A 432 -3.23 24.49 -94.42
C LEU A 432 -3.94 23.16 -94.69
N LYS A 433 -4.51 22.50 -93.68
CA LYS A 433 -5.30 21.27 -93.85
C LYS A 433 -6.56 21.50 -94.70
N ILE A 434 -7.27 22.61 -94.49
CA ILE A 434 -8.44 22.97 -95.30
C ILE A 434 -8.03 23.16 -96.76
N ARG A 435 -7.00 23.97 -97.04
CA ARG A 435 -6.46 24.17 -98.40
C ARG A 435 -5.97 22.89 -99.07
N TYR A 436 -5.41 21.96 -98.29
CA TYR A 436 -5.01 20.65 -98.81
C TYR A 436 -6.22 19.80 -99.22
N ILE A 437 -7.30 19.80 -98.43
CA ILE A 437 -8.55 19.09 -98.75
C ILE A 437 -9.22 19.71 -99.99
N GLU A 438 -9.26 21.05 -100.08
CA GLU A 438 -9.76 21.79 -101.25
C GLU A 438 -8.97 21.40 -102.52
N ALA A 439 -7.64 21.52 -102.48
CA ALA A 439 -6.78 21.20 -103.62
C ALA A 439 -6.81 19.70 -103.99
N PHE A 440 -6.99 18.80 -103.03
CA PHE A 440 -7.16 17.36 -103.29
C PHE A 440 -8.51 17.11 -103.99
N SER A 441 -9.59 17.74 -103.52
CA SER A 441 -10.91 17.65 -104.16
C SER A 441 -10.90 18.19 -105.59
N ASP A 442 -10.23 19.31 -105.84
CA ASP A 442 -10.07 19.86 -107.19
C ASP A 442 -9.30 18.89 -108.10
N VAL A 443 -8.26 18.22 -107.60
CA VAL A 443 -7.49 17.21 -108.35
C VAL A 443 -8.34 15.99 -108.70
N GLU A 444 -9.16 15.46 -107.78
CA GLU A 444 -10.06 14.35 -108.12
C GLU A 444 -11.14 14.78 -109.13
N ILE A 445 -11.77 15.95 -108.95
CA ILE A 445 -12.76 16.49 -109.90
C ILE A 445 -12.15 16.70 -111.30
N LEU A 446 -10.89 17.13 -111.38
CA LEU A 446 -10.16 17.27 -112.65
C LEU A 446 -9.76 15.92 -113.26
N LYS A 447 -9.47 14.89 -112.46
CA LYS A 447 -9.29 13.51 -112.97
C LYS A 447 -10.58 12.97 -113.57
N ASP A 448 -11.70 13.10 -112.85
CA ASP A 448 -13.01 12.59 -113.28
C ASP A 448 -13.50 13.26 -114.56
N ARG A 449 -13.28 14.57 -114.70
CA ARG A 449 -13.56 15.29 -115.96
C ARG A 449 -12.63 14.84 -117.10
N ASN A 450 -11.37 14.53 -116.80
CA ASN A 450 -10.41 14.06 -117.80
C ASN A 450 -10.73 12.63 -118.26
N THR A 451 -11.21 11.74 -117.37
CA THR A 451 -11.74 10.43 -117.77
C THR A 451 -13.03 10.59 -118.57
N GLU A 452 -14.00 11.41 -118.15
CA GLU A 452 -15.21 11.67 -118.95
C GLU A 452 -14.87 12.19 -120.36
N HIS A 453 -13.95 13.16 -120.47
CA HIS A 453 -13.50 13.71 -121.75
C HIS A 453 -12.76 12.68 -122.61
N ARG A 454 -11.88 11.86 -122.02
CA ARG A 454 -11.16 10.78 -122.72
C ARG A 454 -12.12 9.70 -123.22
N ASP A 455 -13.04 9.25 -122.37
CA ASP A 455 -13.95 8.14 -122.67
C ASP A 455 -14.99 8.59 -123.73
N ARG A 456 -15.41 9.87 -123.68
CA ARG A 456 -16.21 10.52 -124.73
C ARG A 456 -15.43 10.70 -126.04
N LEU A 457 -14.13 10.99 -125.99
CA LEU A 457 -13.26 11.06 -127.17
C LEU A 457 -13.08 9.66 -127.79
N GLU A 458 -12.92 8.61 -126.97
CA GLU A 458 -12.84 7.23 -127.41
C GLU A 458 -14.15 6.75 -128.06
N ALA A 459 -15.30 7.04 -127.44
CA ALA A 459 -16.61 6.79 -128.02
C ALA A 459 -16.77 7.46 -129.40
N LYS A 460 -16.40 8.76 -129.53
CA LYS A 460 -16.46 9.46 -130.83
C LYS A 460 -15.43 8.97 -131.84
N ASN A 461 -14.25 8.50 -131.41
CA ASN A 461 -13.31 7.83 -132.32
C ASN A 461 -13.83 6.48 -132.80
N ASN A 462 -14.58 5.75 -131.97
CA ASN A 462 -15.20 4.48 -132.38
C ASN A 462 -16.38 4.73 -133.33
N GLU A 463 -17.31 5.64 -133.03
CA GLU A 463 -18.34 6.08 -133.99
C GLU A 463 -17.75 6.49 -135.36
N LEU A 464 -16.60 7.17 -135.36
CA LEU A 464 -15.93 7.60 -136.58
C LEU A 464 -15.22 6.45 -137.31
N LYS A 465 -14.73 5.41 -136.62
CA LYS A 465 -14.28 4.15 -137.25
C LYS A 465 -15.47 3.42 -137.85
N ASP A 466 -16.53 3.23 -137.08
CA ASP A 466 -17.72 2.47 -137.47
C ASP A 466 -18.36 3.09 -138.71
N ALA A 467 -18.57 4.41 -138.74
CA ALA A 467 -19.04 5.14 -139.92
C ALA A 467 -18.06 5.05 -141.12
N ASN A 468 -16.74 4.94 -140.90
CA ASN A 468 -15.78 4.69 -141.97
C ASN A 468 -15.83 3.23 -142.48
N GLU A 469 -16.14 2.26 -141.63
CA GLU A 469 -16.30 0.86 -142.02
C GLU A 469 -17.66 0.60 -142.68
N GLU A 470 -18.73 1.28 -142.26
CA GLU A 470 -19.97 1.41 -143.00
C GLU A 470 -19.75 2.07 -144.37
N MET A 471 -19.04 3.20 -144.44
CA MET A 471 -18.75 3.83 -145.74
C MET A 471 -17.91 2.91 -146.66
N LYS A 472 -16.96 2.14 -146.12
CA LYS A 472 -16.18 1.14 -146.90
C LYS A 472 -17.05 -0.04 -147.34
N THR A 473 -17.80 -0.65 -146.43
CA THR A 473 -18.66 -1.81 -146.73
C THR A 473 -19.79 -1.41 -147.68
N MET A 474 -20.42 -0.25 -147.50
CA MET A 474 -21.36 0.34 -148.45
C MET A 474 -20.71 0.65 -149.80
N SER A 475 -19.47 1.16 -149.85
CA SER A 475 -18.75 1.33 -151.12
C SER A 475 -18.47 0.00 -151.84
N VAL A 476 -18.17 -1.07 -151.10
CA VAL A 476 -17.98 -2.43 -151.65
C VAL A 476 -19.31 -3.03 -152.07
N ALA A 477 -20.37 -2.87 -151.26
CA ALA A 477 -21.72 -3.34 -151.55
C ALA A 477 -22.29 -2.63 -152.78
N VAL A 478 -22.14 -1.31 -152.91
CA VAL A 478 -22.50 -0.56 -154.13
C VAL A 478 -21.72 -1.06 -155.35
N LYS A 479 -20.42 -1.37 -155.21
CA LYS A 479 -19.62 -1.95 -156.31
C LYS A 479 -20.09 -3.36 -156.70
N GLU A 480 -20.37 -4.23 -155.75
CA GLU A 480 -20.85 -5.59 -156.07
C GLU A 480 -22.32 -5.58 -156.52
N MET A 481 -23.19 -4.73 -155.97
CA MET A 481 -24.55 -4.46 -156.46
C MET A 481 -24.50 -3.95 -157.90
N MET A 482 -23.65 -2.96 -158.20
CA MET A 482 -23.48 -2.45 -159.57
C MET A 482 -22.92 -3.53 -160.51
N LYS A 483 -22.09 -4.44 -160.02
CA LYS A 483 -21.55 -5.59 -160.76
C LYS A 483 -22.59 -6.73 -160.90
N GLN A 484 -23.49 -6.92 -159.95
CA GLN A 484 -24.62 -7.84 -160.04
C GLN A 484 -25.71 -7.29 -160.97
N ALA A 485 -26.06 -6.00 -160.88
CA ALA A 485 -26.91 -5.31 -161.83
C ALA A 485 -26.33 -5.40 -163.25
N ASN A 486 -25.03 -5.16 -163.44
CA ASN A 486 -24.36 -5.37 -164.73
C ASN A 486 -24.39 -6.83 -165.18
N LYS A 487 -24.23 -7.82 -164.28
CA LYS A 487 -24.43 -9.25 -164.61
C LYS A 487 -25.86 -9.54 -165.03
N VAL A 488 -26.86 -9.01 -164.32
CA VAL A 488 -28.29 -9.20 -164.60
C VAL A 488 -28.67 -8.53 -165.93
N VAL A 489 -28.09 -7.38 -166.26
CA VAL A 489 -28.21 -6.75 -167.59
C VAL A 489 -27.51 -7.58 -168.68
N GLN A 490 -26.32 -8.14 -168.42
CA GLN A 490 -25.64 -9.05 -169.35
C GLN A 490 -26.36 -10.42 -169.49
N LEU A 491 -27.13 -10.84 -168.49
CA LEU A 491 -27.95 -12.04 -168.51
C LEU A 491 -29.31 -11.78 -169.18
N SER A 492 -29.94 -10.62 -169.00
CA SER A 492 -31.17 -10.25 -169.72
C SER A 492 -30.92 -10.05 -171.22
N GLN A 493 -29.71 -9.63 -171.60
CA GLN A 493 -29.20 -9.69 -172.98
C GLN A 493 -29.04 -11.13 -173.53
N ARG A 494 -29.24 -12.18 -172.71
CA ARG A 494 -29.05 -13.60 -173.06
C ARG A 494 -30.24 -14.51 -172.69
N GLN A 495 -31.15 -14.08 -171.83
CA GLN A 495 -32.33 -14.82 -171.38
C GLN A 495 -33.57 -13.91 -171.40
N PRO A 496 -34.55 -14.14 -172.30
CA PRO A 496 -35.72 -13.26 -172.44
C PRO A 496 -36.67 -13.33 -171.24
N ASP A 497 -36.83 -14.50 -170.60
CA ASP A 497 -37.80 -14.69 -169.51
C ASP A 497 -37.44 -13.86 -168.26
N LEU A 498 -36.14 -13.77 -167.94
CA LEU A 498 -35.66 -12.92 -166.86
C LEU A 498 -35.78 -11.43 -167.21
N ALA A 499 -35.60 -11.06 -168.48
CA ALA A 499 -35.85 -9.69 -168.95
C ALA A 499 -37.34 -9.31 -168.79
N ALA A 500 -38.25 -10.25 -169.09
CA ALA A 500 -39.69 -10.07 -168.88
C ALA A 500 -40.03 -9.94 -167.38
N LEU A 501 -39.54 -10.84 -166.52
CA LEU A 501 -39.78 -10.76 -165.07
C LEU A 501 -39.25 -9.44 -164.48
N LEU A 502 -38.05 -9.02 -164.86
CA LEU A 502 -37.49 -7.72 -164.47
C LEU A 502 -38.39 -6.57 -164.91
N SER A 503 -38.91 -6.60 -166.15
CA SER A 503 -39.84 -5.57 -166.63
C SER A 503 -41.16 -5.51 -165.85
N THR A 504 -41.62 -6.62 -165.25
CA THR A 504 -42.78 -6.63 -164.34
C THR A 504 -42.43 -6.21 -162.90
N LEU A 505 -41.18 -6.34 -162.48
CA LEU A 505 -40.72 -5.97 -161.14
C LEU A 505 -40.30 -4.49 -161.00
N VAL A 506 -40.11 -3.77 -162.11
CA VAL A 506 -39.78 -2.33 -162.12
C VAL A 506 -40.81 -1.48 -161.36
N ASP A 507 -42.09 -1.88 -161.36
CA ASP A 507 -43.20 -1.14 -160.75
C ASP A 507 -43.66 -1.69 -159.37
N HIS A 508 -42.95 -2.68 -158.78
CA HIS A 508 -43.31 -3.25 -157.47
C HIS A 508 -42.80 -2.41 -156.28
N THR A 509 -43.51 -2.45 -155.15
CA THR A 509 -43.17 -1.69 -153.93
C THR A 509 -42.57 -2.58 -152.83
N VAL A 510 -41.74 -2.00 -151.95
CA VAL A 510 -40.99 -2.73 -150.91
C VAL A 510 -41.92 -3.38 -149.87
N ASP A 511 -42.96 -2.67 -149.44
CA ASP A 511 -43.91 -3.10 -148.40
C ASP A 511 -44.59 -4.45 -148.73
N GLN A 512 -44.72 -4.78 -150.02
CA GLN A 512 -45.28 -6.05 -150.50
C GLN A 512 -44.33 -7.25 -150.32
N LEU A 513 -43.07 -7.02 -149.91
CA LEU A 513 -42.05 -8.06 -149.69
C LEU A 513 -41.76 -8.30 -148.19
N GLU A 514 -42.13 -7.38 -147.30
CA GLU A 514 -41.86 -7.50 -145.85
C GLU A 514 -42.98 -8.20 -145.06
N ALA A 515 -44.22 -8.12 -145.55
CA ALA A 515 -45.40 -8.66 -144.86
C ALA A 515 -45.36 -10.17 -144.57
N ASP A 516 -44.60 -10.94 -145.36
CA ASP A 516 -44.48 -12.40 -145.24
C ASP A 516 -43.60 -12.87 -144.06
N ILE A 517 -42.93 -11.96 -143.35
CA ILE A 517 -41.83 -12.30 -142.42
C ILE A 517 -42.25 -12.34 -140.94
N ASP A 518 -43.19 -11.49 -140.49
CA ASP A 518 -43.27 -11.11 -139.07
C ASP A 518 -44.08 -12.06 -138.14
N SER A 519 -44.66 -13.14 -138.68
CA SER A 519 -45.67 -13.96 -138.00
C SER A 519 -45.22 -14.79 -136.77
N GLU A 520 -43.91 -14.90 -136.49
CA GLU A 520 -43.37 -16.00 -135.65
C GLU A 520 -43.02 -15.64 -134.20
N LYS A 521 -42.96 -14.37 -133.79
CA LYS A 521 -42.17 -13.95 -132.61
C LYS A 521 -42.88 -13.98 -131.23
N ALA A 522 -44.21 -14.02 -131.14
CA ALA A 522 -44.95 -13.45 -130.00
C ALA A 522 -45.48 -14.45 -128.94
N ARG A 523 -44.64 -15.16 -128.15
CA ARG A 523 -45.14 -16.35 -127.40
C ARG A 523 -44.61 -16.72 -125.98
N LEU A 524 -43.88 -15.90 -125.20
CA LEU A 524 -42.96 -16.47 -124.16
C LEU A 524 -43.00 -16.03 -122.66
N GLU A 525 -43.50 -14.87 -122.22
CA GLU A 525 -43.22 -14.34 -120.86
C GLU A 525 -44.44 -14.08 -119.95
N LEU A 526 -44.36 -14.32 -118.61
CA LEU A 526 -45.40 -13.84 -117.64
C LEU A 526 -45.12 -13.88 -116.09
N THR A 527 -44.76 -15.02 -115.45
CA THR A 527 -45.28 -15.35 -114.08
C THR A 527 -44.29 -15.51 -112.88
N HIS A 528 -44.35 -14.63 -111.85
CA HIS A 528 -44.08 -14.94 -110.41
C HIS A 528 -44.41 -13.78 -109.41
N GLY A 529 -44.44 -14.02 -108.08
CA GLY A 529 -44.48 -12.96 -107.04
C GLY A 529 -44.66 -13.41 -105.55
N GLY A 530 -44.28 -12.57 -104.56
CA GLY A 530 -44.37 -12.83 -103.10
C GLY A 530 -43.97 -11.62 -102.20
N SER A 531 -44.34 -11.58 -100.90
CA SER A 531 -44.50 -10.31 -100.12
C SER A 531 -43.77 -10.16 -98.74
N SER A 532 -43.99 -9.03 -98.02
CA SER A 532 -42.97 -8.33 -97.20
C SER A 532 -43.11 -8.29 -95.66
N ASN A 533 -44.24 -8.64 -95.04
CA ASN A 533 -44.55 -8.20 -93.65
C ASN A 533 -43.72 -8.80 -92.49
N ILE A 534 -42.99 -9.91 -92.68
CA ILE A 534 -42.35 -10.66 -91.58
C ILE A 534 -41.21 -9.90 -90.88
N ILE A 535 -40.58 -8.94 -91.56
CA ILE A 535 -39.31 -8.31 -91.12
C ILE A 535 -39.48 -7.45 -89.86
N LYS A 536 -40.63 -6.78 -89.67
CA LYS A 536 -40.77 -5.70 -88.68
C LYS A 536 -40.83 -6.16 -87.22
N GLU A 537 -41.42 -7.33 -86.91
CA GLU A 537 -41.50 -7.81 -85.52
C GLU A 537 -40.15 -8.25 -84.94
N PHE A 538 -39.17 -8.54 -85.81
CA PHE A 538 -37.82 -8.94 -85.41
C PHE A 538 -37.03 -7.76 -84.79
N GLU A 539 -37.09 -6.59 -85.44
CA GLU A 539 -36.27 -5.41 -85.12
C GLU A 539 -36.58 -4.73 -83.78
N GLU A 540 -37.76 -4.97 -83.19
CA GLU A 540 -38.14 -4.37 -81.90
C GLU A 540 -37.66 -5.20 -80.70
N ARG A 541 -37.67 -6.53 -80.80
CA ARG A 541 -37.23 -7.41 -79.70
C ARG A 541 -35.72 -7.34 -79.46
N GLU A 542 -34.93 -7.22 -80.53
CA GLU A 542 -33.47 -7.10 -80.45
C GLU A 542 -33.02 -5.92 -79.57
N LYS A 543 -33.64 -4.76 -79.75
CA LYS A 543 -33.30 -3.51 -79.05
C LYS A 543 -33.54 -3.58 -77.53
N GLN A 544 -34.53 -4.35 -77.08
CA GLN A 544 -34.77 -4.54 -75.64
C GLN A 544 -33.71 -5.46 -75.01
N ILE A 545 -33.30 -6.52 -75.72
CA ILE A 545 -32.29 -7.47 -75.24
C ILE A 545 -30.92 -6.78 -75.08
N GLN A 546 -30.51 -5.94 -76.05
CA GLN A 546 -29.27 -5.16 -75.93
C GLN A 546 -29.27 -4.25 -74.69
N LYS A 547 -30.38 -3.54 -74.42
CA LYS A 547 -30.48 -2.58 -73.31
C LYS A 547 -30.41 -3.22 -71.92
N LEU A 548 -30.87 -4.45 -71.77
CA LEU A 548 -30.74 -5.21 -70.51
C LEU A 548 -29.33 -5.78 -70.33
N ARG A 549 -28.69 -6.27 -71.42
CA ARG A 549 -27.30 -6.76 -71.37
C ARG A 549 -26.29 -5.68 -71.00
N GLY A 550 -26.46 -4.45 -71.49
CA GLY A 550 -25.60 -3.32 -71.11
C GLY A 550 -25.60 -3.09 -69.59
N LYS A 551 -26.79 -2.95 -68.99
CA LYS A 551 -26.93 -2.77 -67.53
C LYS A 551 -26.34 -3.91 -66.70
N LEU A 552 -26.41 -5.14 -67.18
CA LEU A 552 -25.84 -6.29 -66.48
C LEU A 552 -24.31 -6.15 -66.44
N SER A 553 -23.69 -5.86 -67.59
CA SER A 553 -22.25 -5.61 -67.72
C SER A 553 -21.78 -4.38 -66.92
N ASP A 554 -22.60 -3.33 -66.81
CA ASP A 554 -22.31 -2.15 -65.98
C ASP A 554 -22.20 -2.54 -64.49
N PHE A 555 -23.09 -3.40 -63.98
CA PHE A 555 -23.07 -3.86 -62.59
C PHE A 555 -21.99 -4.91 -62.32
N GLU A 556 -21.71 -5.81 -63.26
CA GLU A 556 -20.59 -6.77 -63.19
C GLU A 556 -19.25 -6.02 -63.11
N ALA A 557 -19.07 -4.94 -63.86
CA ALA A 557 -17.88 -4.09 -63.79
C ALA A 557 -17.76 -3.36 -62.45
N GLN A 558 -18.86 -2.86 -61.88
CA GLN A 558 -18.87 -2.20 -60.57
C GLN A 558 -18.56 -3.16 -59.41
N LEU A 559 -19.08 -4.38 -59.45
CA LEU A 559 -18.72 -5.44 -58.49
C LEU A 559 -17.21 -5.71 -58.54
N ALA A 560 -16.66 -5.99 -59.73
CA ALA A 560 -15.23 -6.24 -59.90
C ALA A 560 -14.33 -5.06 -59.45
N GLU A 561 -14.79 -3.81 -59.60
CA GLU A 561 -14.08 -2.62 -59.09
C GLU A 561 -14.10 -2.57 -57.55
N TYR A 562 -15.25 -2.83 -56.91
CA TYR A 562 -15.35 -2.90 -55.45
C TYR A 562 -14.56 -4.07 -54.86
N ASP A 563 -14.63 -5.26 -55.46
CA ASP A 563 -13.89 -6.44 -55.01
C ASP A 563 -12.36 -6.22 -55.14
N HIS A 564 -11.91 -5.57 -56.21
CA HIS A 564 -10.51 -5.17 -56.34
C HIS A 564 -10.10 -4.17 -55.24
N ALA A 565 -10.93 -3.16 -54.95
CA ALA A 565 -10.64 -2.17 -53.92
C ALA A 565 -10.60 -2.78 -52.50
N ILE A 566 -11.54 -3.68 -52.19
CA ILE A 566 -11.58 -4.44 -50.92
C ILE A 566 -10.31 -5.29 -50.78
N ASN A 567 -9.93 -6.03 -51.82
CA ASN A 567 -8.72 -6.87 -51.80
C ASN A 567 -7.43 -6.05 -51.71
N GLU A 568 -7.34 -4.87 -52.35
CA GLU A 568 -6.17 -3.99 -52.25
C GLU A 568 -6.01 -3.41 -50.83
N ILE A 569 -7.11 -3.13 -50.14
CA ILE A 569 -7.11 -2.69 -48.74
C ILE A 569 -6.78 -3.86 -47.81
N ARG A 570 -7.45 -5.02 -47.98
CA ARG A 570 -7.22 -6.25 -47.21
C ARG A 570 -5.74 -6.63 -47.23
N GLY A 571 -5.13 -6.74 -48.41
CA GLY A 571 -3.71 -7.08 -48.59
C GLY A 571 -2.71 -6.09 -47.99
N LYS A 572 -3.13 -4.89 -47.56
CA LYS A 572 -2.29 -3.88 -46.87
C LYS A 572 -2.60 -3.72 -45.39
N TRP A 573 -3.76 -4.19 -44.93
CA TRP A 573 -4.27 -4.07 -43.57
C TRP A 573 -4.11 -5.36 -42.79
N GLU A 574 -4.57 -6.49 -43.34
CA GLU A 574 -4.55 -7.80 -42.68
C GLU A 574 -3.14 -8.23 -42.27
N PRO A 575 -2.09 -8.13 -43.11
CA PRO A 575 -0.73 -8.50 -42.69
C PRO A 575 -0.19 -7.67 -41.52
N LYS A 576 -0.65 -6.41 -41.38
CA LYS A 576 -0.26 -5.53 -40.25
C LYS A 576 -1.03 -5.86 -38.98
N LEU A 577 -2.31 -6.26 -39.12
CA LEU A 577 -3.10 -6.75 -38.00
C LEU A 577 -2.52 -8.06 -37.46
N ASP A 578 -2.17 -8.99 -38.35
CA ASP A 578 -1.51 -10.25 -37.99
C ASP A 578 -0.12 -10.01 -37.37
N GLU A 579 0.68 -9.05 -37.88
CA GLU A 579 1.96 -8.64 -37.27
C GLU A 579 1.79 -8.08 -35.85
N ILE A 580 0.80 -7.21 -35.64
CA ILE A 580 0.47 -6.65 -34.32
C ILE A 580 0.01 -7.76 -33.36
N ILE A 581 -0.92 -8.62 -33.78
CA ILE A 581 -1.46 -9.70 -32.94
C ILE A 581 -0.38 -10.74 -32.63
N LYS A 582 0.52 -11.04 -33.56
CA LYS A 582 1.72 -11.84 -33.30
C LYS A 582 2.60 -11.20 -32.23
N SER A 583 2.87 -9.89 -32.33
CA SER A 583 3.68 -9.18 -31.32
C SER A 583 3.03 -9.22 -29.92
N ILE A 584 1.71 -9.06 -29.83
CA ILE A 584 0.95 -9.25 -28.58
C ILE A 584 1.11 -10.70 -28.09
N SER A 585 0.92 -11.68 -28.95
CA SER A 585 1.01 -13.11 -28.61
C SER A 585 2.41 -13.52 -28.13
N ASP A 586 3.47 -13.01 -28.76
CA ASP A 586 4.86 -13.29 -28.36
C ASP A 586 5.16 -12.70 -26.96
N ALA A 587 4.73 -11.46 -26.70
CA ALA A 587 4.89 -10.80 -25.40
C ALA A 587 4.02 -11.44 -24.29
N PHE A 588 2.82 -11.93 -24.65
CA PHE A 588 1.94 -12.71 -23.78
C PHE A 588 2.55 -14.09 -23.46
N SER A 589 3.11 -14.76 -24.46
CA SER A 589 3.78 -16.06 -24.34
C SER A 589 5.00 -16.00 -23.41
N ASP A 590 5.90 -15.02 -23.58
CA ASP A 590 7.03 -14.80 -22.66
C ASP A 590 6.56 -14.49 -21.22
N SER A 591 5.44 -13.79 -21.06
CA SER A 591 4.85 -13.52 -19.74
C SER A 591 4.31 -14.78 -19.06
N PHE A 592 3.65 -15.67 -19.80
CA PHE A 592 3.12 -16.95 -19.29
C PHE A 592 4.22 -17.99 -19.05
N ALA A 593 5.18 -18.12 -19.96
CA ALA A 593 6.27 -19.11 -19.89
C ALA A 593 7.10 -18.97 -18.60
N ARG A 594 7.34 -17.74 -18.15
CA ARG A 594 8.04 -17.42 -16.89
C ARG A 594 7.33 -17.90 -15.61
N ILE A 595 6.08 -18.36 -15.73
CA ILE A 595 5.27 -18.88 -14.62
C ILE A 595 5.21 -20.42 -14.63
N GLY A 596 5.72 -21.07 -15.67
CA GLY A 596 5.48 -22.51 -15.94
C GLY A 596 4.09 -22.76 -16.53
N CYS A 597 3.49 -21.74 -17.13
CA CYS A 597 2.20 -21.80 -17.83
C CYS A 597 2.41 -21.50 -19.32
N ALA A 598 1.39 -21.71 -20.15
CA ALA A 598 1.40 -21.28 -21.54
C ALA A 598 0.16 -20.43 -21.85
N GLY A 599 0.32 -19.45 -22.72
CA GLY A 599 -0.76 -18.59 -23.20
C GLY A 599 -0.43 -18.07 -24.59
N GLN A 600 -1.45 -17.90 -25.42
CA GLN A 600 -1.35 -17.46 -26.81
C GLN A 600 -2.52 -16.51 -27.12
N VAL A 601 -2.29 -15.54 -28.01
CA VAL A 601 -3.35 -14.67 -28.54
C VAL A 601 -3.48 -14.93 -30.03
N THR A 602 -4.71 -15.14 -30.50
CA THR A 602 -5.01 -15.49 -31.89
C THR A 602 -6.12 -14.60 -32.45
N LEU A 603 -5.99 -14.18 -33.70
CA LEU A 603 -7.10 -13.61 -34.46
C LEU A 603 -7.94 -14.77 -35.00
N ASP A 604 -9.20 -14.77 -34.61
CA ASP A 604 -10.23 -15.67 -35.09
C ASP A 604 -10.92 -14.99 -36.28
N LYS A 605 -10.62 -15.50 -37.48
CA LYS A 605 -11.13 -14.97 -38.75
C LYS A 605 -12.35 -15.80 -39.14
N ALA A 606 -13.53 -15.27 -38.86
CA ALA A 606 -14.76 -15.81 -39.42
C ALA A 606 -14.76 -15.56 -40.94
N GLU A 607 -14.67 -16.64 -41.70
CA GLU A 607 -14.82 -16.66 -43.15
C GLU A 607 -15.89 -17.72 -43.48
N ASP A 608 -16.78 -17.42 -44.41
CA ASP A 608 -17.78 -18.38 -44.88
C ASP A 608 -17.09 -19.64 -45.46
N GLU A 609 -17.74 -20.80 -45.33
CA GLU A 609 -17.26 -22.03 -45.99
C GLU A 609 -17.12 -21.79 -47.50
N THR A 610 -15.99 -22.20 -48.08
CA THR A 610 -15.73 -22.07 -49.52
C THR A 610 -16.87 -22.68 -50.33
N GLY A 611 -17.47 -21.87 -51.21
CA GLY A 611 -18.57 -22.31 -52.06
C GLY A 611 -18.20 -23.52 -52.94
N ALA A 612 -19.19 -24.28 -53.37
CA ALA A 612 -18.99 -25.52 -54.14
C ALA A 612 -18.16 -25.34 -55.43
N ASP A 613 -18.12 -24.12 -55.97
CA ASP A 613 -17.40 -23.74 -57.18
C ASP A 613 -15.96 -23.25 -56.92
N GLY A 614 -15.52 -23.18 -55.66
CA GLY A 614 -14.16 -22.83 -55.25
C GLY A 614 -13.87 -21.34 -55.08
N GLU A 615 -14.88 -20.48 -55.10
CA GLU A 615 -14.69 -19.06 -54.80
C GLU A 615 -14.40 -18.84 -53.29
N PRO A 616 -13.54 -17.86 -52.93
CA PRO A 616 -13.30 -17.52 -51.54
C PRO A 616 -14.59 -17.07 -50.84
N GLY A 617 -14.87 -17.63 -49.66
CA GLY A 617 -16.00 -17.20 -48.84
C GLY A 617 -15.88 -15.73 -48.42
N GLY A 618 -17.03 -15.09 -48.18
CA GLY A 618 -17.05 -13.75 -47.60
C GLY A 618 -16.38 -13.75 -46.23
N SER A 619 -15.44 -12.83 -46.00
CA SER A 619 -14.95 -12.56 -44.65
C SER A 619 -15.95 -11.65 -43.94
N ASP A 620 -16.76 -12.19 -43.03
CA ASP A 620 -17.64 -11.39 -42.19
C ASP A 620 -16.80 -10.69 -41.10
N PHE A 621 -16.25 -9.53 -41.47
CA PHE A 621 -15.37 -8.73 -40.62
C PHE A 621 -16.03 -8.29 -39.30
N ASP A 622 -17.37 -8.24 -39.22
CA ASP A 622 -18.09 -7.91 -37.99
C ASP A 622 -18.10 -9.09 -36.98
N GLN A 623 -17.74 -10.31 -37.41
CA GLN A 623 -17.59 -11.50 -36.55
C GLN A 623 -16.12 -11.79 -36.17
N TRP A 624 -15.14 -11.07 -36.73
CA TRP A 624 -13.71 -11.29 -36.43
C TRP A 624 -13.40 -10.97 -34.96
N SER A 625 -12.77 -11.92 -34.24
CA SER A 625 -12.60 -11.83 -32.78
C SER A 625 -11.15 -12.09 -32.33
N ILE A 626 -10.74 -11.49 -31.20
CA ILE A 626 -9.43 -11.79 -30.59
C ILE A 626 -9.65 -12.85 -29.51
N GLN A 627 -9.20 -14.08 -29.79
CA GLN A 627 -9.29 -15.19 -28.86
C GLN A 627 -8.02 -15.29 -28.00
N ILE A 628 -8.21 -15.33 -26.67
CA ILE A 628 -7.12 -15.52 -25.69
C ILE A 628 -7.14 -16.98 -25.22
N HIS A 629 -6.08 -17.70 -25.54
CA HIS A 629 -5.89 -19.11 -25.21
C HIS A 629 -4.91 -19.26 -24.05
N VAL A 630 -5.24 -20.08 -23.04
CA VAL A 630 -4.45 -20.26 -21.81
C VAL A 630 -4.38 -21.72 -21.34
N LYS A 631 -3.28 -22.05 -20.67
CA LYS A 631 -2.94 -23.36 -20.09
C LYS A 631 -2.18 -23.13 -18.77
N PHE A 632 -2.83 -23.43 -17.65
CA PHE A 632 -2.29 -23.26 -16.28
C PHE A 632 -1.69 -24.53 -15.66
N ARG A 633 -1.80 -25.68 -16.34
CA ARG A 633 -1.31 -26.99 -15.86
C ARG A 633 -0.64 -27.74 -17.01
N GLU A 634 0.48 -28.40 -16.75
CA GLU A 634 1.27 -29.09 -17.78
C GLU A 634 0.48 -30.14 -18.58
N HIS A 635 -0.48 -30.82 -17.92
CA HIS A 635 -1.29 -31.89 -18.51
C HIS A 635 -2.56 -31.43 -19.25
N GLU A 636 -2.90 -30.14 -19.25
CA GLU A 636 -4.05 -29.62 -20.01
C GLU A 636 -3.63 -29.08 -21.39
N ASN A 637 -4.55 -29.02 -22.34
CA ASN A 637 -4.34 -28.33 -23.61
C ASN A 637 -4.60 -26.81 -23.45
N LEU A 638 -4.05 -26.01 -24.37
CA LEU A 638 -4.46 -24.62 -24.53
C LEU A 638 -5.98 -24.55 -24.75
N SER A 639 -6.63 -23.62 -24.05
CA SER A 639 -8.08 -23.50 -24.03
C SER A 639 -8.50 -22.04 -23.98
N LEU A 640 -9.61 -21.70 -24.63
CA LEU A 640 -10.16 -20.34 -24.61
C LEU A 640 -10.43 -19.90 -23.16
N LEU A 641 -10.13 -18.63 -22.88
CA LEU A 641 -10.41 -17.99 -21.58
C LEU A 641 -11.91 -17.74 -21.43
N ASP A 642 -12.61 -18.60 -20.66
CA ASP A 642 -14.03 -18.47 -20.36
C ASP A 642 -14.32 -18.46 -18.85
N SER A 643 -15.33 -17.67 -18.52
CA SER A 643 -15.98 -17.55 -17.22
C SER A 643 -16.30 -18.86 -16.49
N HIS A 644 -16.61 -19.96 -17.20
CA HIS A 644 -16.98 -21.24 -16.59
C HIS A 644 -15.79 -22.18 -16.32
N ARG A 645 -14.63 -21.98 -16.97
CA ARG A 645 -13.53 -22.96 -16.94
C ARG A 645 -12.35 -22.55 -16.05
N GLN A 646 -11.92 -21.29 -16.09
CA GLN A 646 -10.77 -20.82 -15.30
C GLN A 646 -11.23 -20.08 -14.04
N SER A 647 -10.49 -20.24 -12.93
CA SER A 647 -10.80 -19.57 -11.67
C SER A 647 -10.68 -18.04 -11.75
N GLY A 648 -11.29 -17.32 -10.81
CA GLY A 648 -11.22 -15.85 -10.76
C GLY A 648 -9.79 -15.31 -10.74
N GLY A 649 -8.87 -15.99 -10.03
CA GLY A 649 -7.45 -15.63 -10.00
C GLY A 649 -6.76 -15.88 -11.34
N GLU A 650 -6.95 -17.04 -11.96
CA GLU A 650 -6.40 -17.38 -13.29
C GLU A 650 -6.90 -16.41 -14.37
N ARG A 651 -8.18 -16.00 -14.31
CA ARG A 651 -8.77 -14.98 -15.20
C ARG A 651 -8.16 -13.60 -15.00
N ALA A 652 -7.94 -13.18 -13.75
CA ALA A 652 -7.26 -11.92 -13.44
C ALA A 652 -5.82 -11.91 -13.99
N VAL A 653 -5.04 -12.97 -13.71
CA VAL A 653 -3.67 -13.15 -14.23
C VAL A 653 -3.62 -13.07 -15.76
N SER A 654 -4.55 -13.75 -16.45
CA SER A 654 -4.66 -13.73 -17.92
C SER A 654 -4.92 -12.33 -18.45
N THR A 655 -5.90 -11.63 -17.86
CA THR A 655 -6.29 -10.28 -18.25
C THR A 655 -5.13 -9.29 -18.04
N ILE A 656 -4.40 -9.41 -16.93
CA ILE A 656 -3.31 -8.50 -16.59
C ILE A 656 -2.13 -8.69 -17.55
N PHE A 657 -1.72 -9.92 -17.87
CA PHE A 657 -0.63 -10.12 -18.84
C PHE A 657 -1.04 -9.75 -20.27
N TYR A 658 -2.31 -9.89 -20.65
CA TYR A 658 -2.81 -9.39 -21.94
C TYR A 658 -2.72 -7.85 -21.99
N LEU A 659 -3.18 -7.16 -20.95
CA LEU A 659 -3.04 -5.70 -20.83
C LEU A 659 -1.58 -5.24 -20.81
N MET A 660 -0.67 -6.03 -20.24
CA MET A 660 0.77 -5.73 -20.23
C MET A 660 1.43 -5.95 -21.60
N ALA A 661 1.03 -6.99 -22.35
CA ALA A 661 1.46 -7.22 -23.73
C ALA A 661 0.97 -6.11 -24.68
N LEU A 662 -0.26 -5.62 -24.50
CA LEU A 662 -0.77 -4.42 -25.17
C LEU A 662 0.02 -3.16 -24.77
N GLN A 663 0.41 -3.02 -23.50
CA GLN A 663 1.17 -1.85 -23.03
C GLN A 663 2.57 -1.74 -23.65
N SER A 664 3.23 -2.84 -24.05
CA SER A 664 4.50 -2.80 -24.79
C SER A 664 4.38 -2.19 -26.20
N LEU A 665 3.19 -2.19 -26.80
CA LEU A 665 2.93 -1.53 -28.10
C LEU A 665 2.48 -0.07 -27.95
N SER A 666 2.19 0.38 -26.72
CA SER A 666 1.70 1.73 -26.45
C SER A 666 2.83 2.72 -26.18
N ALA A 667 2.93 3.76 -27.02
CA ALA A 667 3.92 4.83 -26.88
C ALA A 667 3.66 5.83 -25.73
N SER A 668 2.75 5.54 -24.79
CA SER A 668 2.49 6.46 -23.67
C SER A 668 3.75 6.64 -22.79
N PRO A 669 4.16 7.87 -22.47
CA PRO A 669 5.26 8.13 -21.53
C PRO A 669 4.85 7.97 -20.06
N PHE A 670 3.57 7.78 -19.77
CA PHE A 670 3.02 7.78 -18.40
C PHE A 670 1.92 6.72 -18.25
N ARG A 671 1.95 5.96 -17.16
CA ARG A 671 0.96 4.92 -16.83
C ARG A 671 0.64 4.98 -15.33
N VAL A 672 -0.64 4.92 -14.99
CA VAL A 672 -1.13 4.70 -13.62
C VAL A 672 -1.80 3.35 -13.58
N VAL A 673 -1.50 2.57 -12.55
CA VAL A 673 -1.98 1.21 -12.35
C VAL A 673 -2.44 1.11 -10.91
N ASP A 674 -3.75 1.12 -10.71
CA ASP A 674 -4.37 1.11 -9.38
C ASP A 674 -4.98 -0.28 -9.08
N GLU A 675 -4.79 -0.75 -7.85
CA GLU A 675 -5.28 -2.00 -7.26
C GLU A 675 -5.08 -3.31 -8.07
N ILE A 676 -4.34 -3.30 -9.19
CA ILE A 676 -4.25 -4.40 -10.17
C ILE A 676 -3.79 -5.74 -9.59
N ASN A 677 -3.05 -5.71 -8.48
CA ASN A 677 -2.50 -6.88 -7.79
C ASN A 677 -3.41 -7.37 -6.66
N GLN A 678 -4.72 -7.12 -6.72
CA GLN A 678 -5.72 -7.62 -5.78
C GLN A 678 -6.66 -8.66 -6.43
N GLY A 679 -7.45 -9.36 -5.60
CA GLY A 679 -8.35 -10.43 -6.05
C GLY A 679 -7.66 -11.73 -6.46
N MET A 680 -6.34 -11.82 -6.31
CA MET A 680 -5.51 -12.99 -6.63
C MET A 680 -4.95 -13.61 -5.34
N ASP A 681 -4.31 -14.78 -5.46
CA ASP A 681 -3.63 -15.42 -4.34
C ASP A 681 -2.18 -14.91 -4.17
N PRO A 682 -1.55 -15.05 -3.00
CA PRO A 682 -0.20 -14.53 -2.74
C PRO A 682 0.93 -15.12 -3.59
N ARG A 683 0.71 -16.18 -4.38
CA ARG A 683 1.64 -16.61 -5.43
C ARG A 683 1.49 -15.72 -6.66
N ASN A 684 0.30 -15.65 -7.24
CA ASN A 684 0.06 -14.89 -8.47
C ASN A 684 0.29 -13.38 -8.29
N GLU A 685 -0.11 -12.80 -7.15
CA GLU A 685 0.13 -11.37 -6.84
C GLU A 685 1.62 -10.98 -6.93
N ARG A 686 2.52 -11.86 -6.48
CA ARG A 686 3.98 -11.65 -6.56
C ARG A 686 4.51 -11.79 -7.98
N MET A 687 3.96 -12.71 -8.78
CA MET A 687 4.44 -12.99 -10.14
C MET A 687 3.99 -11.89 -11.11
N VAL A 688 2.75 -11.40 -10.98
CA VAL A 688 2.24 -10.21 -11.66
C VAL A 688 3.10 -8.98 -11.30
N HIS A 689 3.33 -8.72 -10.00
CA HIS A 689 4.17 -7.59 -9.56
C HIS A 689 5.60 -7.70 -10.13
N GLY A 690 6.23 -8.88 -10.06
CA GLY A 690 7.57 -9.11 -10.59
C GLY A 690 7.68 -8.80 -12.08
N ARG A 691 6.71 -9.28 -12.89
CA ARG A 691 6.66 -9.01 -14.33
C ARG A 691 6.36 -7.54 -14.65
N LEU A 692 5.55 -6.86 -13.82
CA LEU A 692 5.27 -5.43 -13.98
C LEU A 692 6.51 -4.58 -13.68
N VAL A 693 7.28 -4.94 -12.65
CA VAL A 693 8.61 -4.34 -12.36
C VAL A 693 9.62 -4.68 -13.46
N ASP A 694 9.58 -5.87 -14.06
CA ASP A 694 10.43 -6.22 -15.20
C ASP A 694 10.23 -5.31 -16.40
N ILE A 695 8.97 -5.00 -16.75
CA ILE A 695 8.63 -4.13 -17.89
C ILE A 695 8.85 -2.66 -17.53
N ALA A 696 8.42 -2.21 -16.35
CA ALA A 696 8.57 -0.80 -15.93
C ALA A 696 10.03 -0.36 -15.73
N CYS A 697 10.93 -1.30 -15.44
CA CYS A 697 12.37 -1.05 -15.30
C CYS A 697 13.20 -1.78 -16.39
N ALA A 698 12.62 -2.04 -17.56
CA ALA A 698 13.38 -2.45 -18.74
C ALA A 698 14.21 -1.27 -19.30
N PRO A 699 15.24 -1.50 -20.12
CA PRO A 699 15.93 -0.42 -20.85
C PRO A 699 15.02 0.26 -21.87
N SER A 700 15.26 1.56 -22.12
CA SER A 700 14.46 2.35 -23.08
C SER A 700 14.52 1.85 -24.53
N GLU A 701 15.53 1.06 -24.88
CA GLU A 701 15.65 0.41 -26.20
C GLU A 701 14.63 -0.74 -26.39
N ASN A 702 14.18 -1.35 -25.28
CA ASN A 702 13.22 -2.46 -25.25
C ASN A 702 11.82 -2.00 -24.75
N GLY A 703 11.43 -0.76 -25.04
CA GLY A 703 10.14 -0.18 -24.62
C GLY A 703 10.06 0.28 -23.15
N GLY A 704 11.09 0.05 -22.34
CA GLY A 704 11.17 0.49 -20.94
C GLY A 704 11.52 1.98 -20.79
N GLY A 705 10.61 2.87 -21.21
CA GLY A 705 10.82 4.32 -21.19
C GLY A 705 9.71 5.15 -20.52
N GLY A 706 8.60 4.53 -20.12
CA GLY A 706 7.46 5.23 -19.50
C GLY A 706 7.54 5.27 -17.97
N GLN A 707 7.06 6.35 -17.35
CA GLN A 707 6.88 6.42 -15.90
C GLN A 707 5.65 5.60 -15.47
N TYR A 708 5.83 4.68 -14.53
CA TYR A 708 4.75 3.89 -13.93
C TYR A 708 4.47 4.35 -12.49
N PHE A 709 3.20 4.58 -12.17
CA PHE A 709 2.69 4.64 -10.80
C PHE A 709 1.89 3.37 -10.52
N LEU A 710 2.39 2.53 -9.61
CA LEU A 710 1.65 1.39 -9.05
C LEU A 710 1.08 1.81 -7.69
N ILE A 711 -0.24 1.81 -7.58
CA ILE A 711 -0.97 2.05 -6.32
C ILE A 711 -1.49 0.70 -5.83
N THR A 712 -1.21 0.36 -4.57
CA THR A 712 -1.68 -0.89 -3.96
C THR A 712 -1.75 -0.77 -2.44
N PRO A 713 -2.82 -1.23 -1.78
CA PRO A 713 -2.89 -1.30 -0.32
C PRO A 713 -2.11 -2.50 0.26
N LYS A 714 -1.61 -3.43 -0.59
CA LYS A 714 -0.94 -4.66 -0.15
C LYS A 714 0.59 -4.54 -0.17
N LEU A 715 1.18 -4.19 0.98
CA LEU A 715 2.61 -4.36 1.25
C LEU A 715 2.96 -5.85 1.50
N LEU A 716 3.05 -6.65 0.43
CA LEU A 716 3.42 -8.06 0.51
C LEU A 716 4.91 -8.24 0.84
N SER A 717 5.21 -9.19 1.74
CA SER A 717 6.57 -9.60 2.04
C SER A 717 7.18 -10.44 0.90
N GLY A 718 8.44 -10.14 0.57
CA GLY A 718 9.19 -10.87 -0.46
C GLY A 718 8.89 -10.44 -1.91
N LEU A 719 8.36 -9.24 -2.13
CA LEU A 719 8.25 -8.67 -3.48
C LEU A 719 9.62 -8.36 -4.09
N VAL A 720 9.71 -8.45 -5.43
CA VAL A 720 10.88 -8.08 -6.22
C VAL A 720 10.86 -6.57 -6.48
N TYR A 721 11.97 -5.90 -6.19
CA TYR A 721 12.19 -4.49 -6.46
C TYR A 721 13.50 -4.29 -7.23
N LYS A 722 13.56 -3.30 -8.11
CA LYS A 722 14.74 -2.97 -8.94
C LYS A 722 15.28 -1.56 -8.67
N PRO A 723 16.57 -1.30 -8.92
CA PRO A 723 17.09 0.07 -8.99
C PRO A 723 16.29 0.91 -9.99
N GLY A 724 15.98 2.16 -9.62
CA GLY A 724 15.09 3.04 -10.39
C GLY A 724 13.64 3.04 -9.91
N MET A 725 13.21 2.06 -9.11
CA MET A 725 11.93 2.15 -8.39
C MET A 725 12.02 3.10 -7.19
N ARG A 726 10.93 3.82 -6.92
CA ARG A 726 10.71 4.59 -5.69
C ARG A 726 9.46 4.08 -4.98
N VAL A 727 9.56 3.76 -3.71
CA VAL A 727 8.41 3.37 -2.87
C VAL A 727 7.99 4.59 -2.06
N LEU A 728 6.69 4.89 -2.08
CA LEU A 728 6.03 5.94 -1.29
C LEU A 728 4.95 5.27 -0.44
N CYS A 729 5.04 5.38 0.88
CA CYS A 729 4.08 4.77 1.80
C CYS A 729 3.16 5.85 2.38
N ILE A 730 1.90 5.88 1.95
CA ILE A 730 0.93 6.87 2.44
C ILE A 730 0.30 6.35 3.75
N TYR A 731 0.54 7.07 4.85
CA TYR A 731 -0.02 6.76 6.16
C TYR A 731 -1.06 7.80 6.57
N SER A 732 -2.33 7.40 6.64
CA SER A 732 -3.41 8.23 7.19
C SER A 732 -4.14 7.47 8.29
N GLY A 733 -4.26 8.07 9.47
CA GLY A 733 -4.90 7.47 10.64
C GLY A 733 -4.93 8.42 11.82
N GLU A 734 -5.90 8.23 12.72
CA GLU A 734 -6.21 9.13 13.84
C GLU A 734 -5.04 9.32 14.84
N HIS A 735 -4.09 8.38 14.87
CA HIS A 735 -2.92 8.40 15.75
C HIS A 735 -1.63 8.89 15.06
N MET A 736 -1.68 9.37 13.81
CA MET A 736 -0.54 10.07 13.21
C MET A 736 -0.26 11.37 13.97
N PRO A 737 1.01 11.69 14.30
CA PRO A 737 1.33 12.96 14.93
C PRO A 737 1.00 14.12 13.99
N LYS A 738 0.51 15.23 14.56
CA LYS A 738 0.19 16.47 13.80
C LYS A 738 1.42 17.12 13.16
N ASP A 739 2.60 16.75 13.64
CA ASP A 739 3.91 17.11 13.14
C ASP A 739 4.55 15.84 12.56
N TYR A 740 4.69 15.81 11.24
CA TYR A 740 5.15 14.66 10.48
C TYR A 740 6.65 14.37 10.68
N GLU A 741 7.46 15.34 11.13
CA GLU A 741 8.89 15.14 11.34
C GLU A 741 9.18 14.22 12.55
N GLN A 742 8.22 14.08 13.46
CA GLN A 742 8.31 13.19 14.63
C GLN A 742 8.34 11.70 14.27
N LEU A 743 8.03 11.33 13.02
CA LEU A 743 7.86 9.95 12.58
C LEU A 743 8.63 9.62 11.29
N ASP A 744 9.92 9.98 11.24
CA ASP A 744 10.87 9.58 10.18
C ASP A 744 11.02 8.05 10.09
N PHE A 745 10.17 7.41 9.27
CA PHE A 745 10.26 5.99 8.94
C PHE A 745 11.60 5.63 8.29
N GLY A 746 12.25 6.56 7.59
CA GLY A 746 13.60 6.37 7.05
C GLY A 746 14.64 6.17 8.15
N GLN A 747 14.55 6.90 9.28
CA GLN A 747 15.31 6.60 10.49
C GLN A 747 14.87 5.29 11.14
N ALA A 748 13.56 5.01 11.23
CA ALA A 748 13.08 3.75 11.82
C ALA A 748 13.63 2.52 11.09
N VAL A 749 13.63 2.52 9.75
CA VAL A 749 14.20 1.46 8.91
C VAL A 749 15.73 1.41 9.04
N ARG A 750 16.43 2.55 9.10
CA ARG A 750 17.88 2.60 9.35
C ARG A 750 18.25 2.00 10.73
N ARG A 751 17.49 2.34 11.78
CA ARG A 751 17.64 1.76 13.13
C ARG A 751 17.32 0.26 13.15
N MET A 752 16.24 -0.17 12.47
CA MET A 752 15.87 -1.59 12.35
C MET A 752 16.94 -2.41 11.62
N ARG A 753 17.53 -1.88 10.53
CA ARG A 753 18.68 -2.52 9.85
C ARG A 753 19.87 -2.63 10.80
N ALA A 754 20.27 -1.53 11.46
CA ALA A 754 21.38 -1.56 12.43
C ALA A 754 21.17 -2.55 13.60
N ILE A 755 19.93 -2.76 14.05
CA ILE A 755 19.60 -3.79 15.06
C ILE A 755 19.68 -5.20 14.46
N ARG A 756 19.12 -5.42 13.27
CA ARG A 756 19.16 -6.71 12.56
C ARG A 756 20.58 -7.14 12.18
N ASP A 757 21.43 -6.20 11.79
CA ASP A 757 22.81 -6.44 11.40
C ASP A 757 23.68 -6.74 12.64
N ARG A 758 23.42 -6.11 13.78
CA ARG A 758 23.99 -6.51 15.09
C ARG A 758 23.54 -7.92 15.50
N GLY A 759 22.29 -8.29 15.25
CA GLY A 759 21.77 -9.64 15.50
C GLY A 759 22.29 -10.71 14.54
N ARG A 760 22.86 -10.33 13.39
CA ARG A 760 23.36 -11.25 12.34
C ARG A 760 24.86 -11.52 12.39
N ALA A 761 25.59 -10.98 13.36
CA ALA A 761 27.03 -11.21 13.53
C ALA A 761 27.43 -12.63 14.01
N VAL A 762 26.57 -13.63 13.77
CA VAL A 762 26.67 -15.02 14.26
C VAL A 762 26.44 -16.05 13.13
N GLU A 763 25.96 -15.65 11.94
CA GLU A 763 25.64 -16.57 10.83
C GLU A 763 26.29 -16.19 9.48
N ASP A 764 26.34 -17.18 8.59
CA ASP A 764 27.24 -17.30 7.43
C ASP A 764 27.01 -16.26 6.29
N PRO A 765 28.06 -15.76 5.61
CA PRO A 765 27.96 -14.56 4.77
C PRO A 765 27.49 -14.80 3.32
N THR A 766 26.96 -15.98 3.01
CA THR A 766 26.78 -16.50 1.63
C THR A 766 25.56 -15.97 0.85
N GLN A 767 24.72 -15.10 1.43
CA GLN A 767 23.61 -14.44 0.70
C GLN A 767 23.61 -12.90 0.86
N ARG A 768 24.17 -12.20 -0.15
CA ARG A 768 24.04 -10.74 -0.33
C ARG A 768 23.25 -10.42 -1.59
N SER A 769 22.02 -9.95 -1.44
CA SER A 769 21.27 -9.33 -2.54
C SER A 769 21.64 -7.85 -2.68
N ASN A 770 22.44 -7.50 -3.69
CA ASN A 770 22.79 -6.10 -3.97
C ASN A 770 21.58 -5.37 -4.58
N GLY A 771 20.98 -4.47 -3.81
CA GLY A 771 19.91 -3.59 -4.25
C GLY A 771 19.72 -2.42 -3.28
N HIS A 772 20.33 -1.27 -3.57
CA HIS A 772 20.05 -0.03 -2.84
C HIS A 772 18.79 0.60 -3.44
N ILE A 773 17.79 0.85 -2.61
CA ILE A 773 16.49 1.40 -2.98
C ILE A 773 16.16 2.46 -1.94
N ASP A 774 15.91 3.69 -2.40
CA ASP A 774 15.56 4.81 -1.55
C ASP A 774 14.08 4.75 -1.17
N VAL A 775 13.83 4.28 0.05
CA VAL A 775 12.50 4.31 0.68
C VAL A 775 12.31 5.69 1.30
N HIS A 776 11.30 6.42 0.83
CA HIS A 776 10.91 7.69 1.40
C HIS A 776 9.61 7.55 2.21
N ALA A 777 9.55 8.30 3.32
CA ALA A 777 8.35 8.57 4.08
C ALA A 777 7.60 9.75 3.46
#